data_AF-A0A3D1KHM6-F1
#
_entry.id   AF-A0A3D1KHM6-F1
#
_cell.length_a   1.000
_cell.length_b   1.000
_cell.length_c   1.000
_cell.angle_alpha   90.00
_cell.angle_beta   90.00
_cell.angle_gamma   90.00
#
_symmetry.space_group_name_H-M   'P 1'
#
loop_
_entity.id
_entity.type
_entity.pdbx_description
1 polymer ?
#
loop_
_entity_poly.entity_id
_entity_poly.type
_entity_poly.pdbx_seq_one_letter_code
_entity_poly.pdbx_strand_id
1 'polypeptide(L)'
;MSQTTQNKKQRTYISLFSSAGVGCYGFKLSGYECIATNELLPSRLNIQKLNHKCKYPSGYICGDITTDNVKQQLYSEIDFWRQKEHLNQVDVVFATPPCQGMSTANYKKKDEKPRNSLVVEAIKMIMEIHPKVFVFENVRAFMKTTCKDLSGDDMSISQSIEKNLAEYYNIFYKVINFKDYGVPASRPRTIVIGTCKSLKNISPLNLFPTRQHEITLREAIGDLPALSYGETSPTDIYHSFREYPKHMENWISDLKEGQSAFENKKTDRIPYRIDKNGNRVTNKGAYMGNKYRRLFWDKPCACITTRNDQLASQDTIHPHDNRVLSIRELMRLMTIPDSFCWIENTRSEQLLKTNELNIRRCIGEAVPTAIVHQIADNINTLLDFEDFVQVYTPVLNKEYLTDTSLCSNFYIDTYIKEQMIVDANSTGSFYTCQMVVFDALKNVQIDKPIIRILEPSVGLGAFIPQLSSLFSNAESVIIDCVEINSDTIISLEHSLKKLNLGTNIRINICQSDFLEFPVTQHYDLVATNPPYGKTHKKYPQLTTGTHKTTNLFALFLLKLYNAADDIVCIIPKNFAIADEFYTVRKLYENLNIVRICDFGVKYFKKVFIEIISIHFTHHYSRNIEIVDYINNRTVYQPQGYIYHDKLWLLYRNKWFDNYIKQLQLDVFSFVRDRAITNACLAENGKIRVLRSKNILDDGSVVNIDGYDKYIDDVSKFSISAYLNTRAILMPNFTYNTRAAILPDNTIPNGSIAILIPKQHIGNINLALYATEDFRKYYGIVKSYSKFTLNIDNCSLYYIGIQNGTI
;
A
#
# COMPACT_ATOMS: atom_id res chain seq x y z
N MET A 1 -4.77 41.30 6.95
CA MET A 1 -6.02 40.64 6.49
C MET A 1 -6.14 39.32 7.22
N SER A 2 -7.38 38.94 7.54
CA SER A 2 -7.81 38.01 8.61
C SER A 2 -7.00 36.73 8.78
N GLN A 3 -6.73 36.39 10.04
CA GLN A 3 -6.49 35.03 10.49
C GLN A 3 -7.59 34.11 9.94
N THR A 4 -7.30 33.41 8.85
CA THR A 4 -8.09 32.26 8.41
C THR A 4 -7.79 31.13 9.39
N THR A 5 -8.59 31.00 10.45
CA THR A 5 -8.88 29.69 11.01
C THR A 5 -9.25 28.79 9.83
N GLN A 6 -8.34 27.90 9.40
CA GLN A 6 -8.63 26.88 8.40
C GLN A 6 -9.88 26.14 8.90
N ASN A 7 -11.02 26.35 8.24
CA ASN A 7 -12.18 25.49 8.45
C ASN A 7 -11.75 24.10 8.02
N LYS A 8 -11.42 23.25 9.00
CA LYS A 8 -11.03 21.87 8.76
C LYS A 8 -12.16 21.23 7.96
N LYS A 9 -11.86 20.72 6.77
CA LYS A 9 -12.85 20.15 5.86
C LYS A 9 -13.53 18.99 6.56
N GLN A 10 -14.83 19.12 6.82
CA GLN A 10 -15.61 18.09 7.49
C GLN A 10 -15.65 16.84 6.61
N ARG A 11 -15.08 15.73 7.10
CA ARG A 11 -15.03 14.46 6.36
C ARG A 11 -16.29 13.65 6.57
N THR A 12 -16.58 12.75 5.64
CA THR A 12 -17.83 11.98 5.62
C THR A 12 -17.60 10.48 5.63
N TYR A 13 -18.54 9.73 6.22
CA TYR A 13 -18.51 8.27 6.14
C TYR A 13 -19.89 7.64 6.03
N ILE A 14 -19.92 6.42 5.50
CA ILE A 14 -21.06 5.50 5.51
C ILE A 14 -20.70 4.26 6.30
N SER A 15 -21.62 3.78 7.13
CA SER A 15 -21.43 2.57 7.94
C SER A 15 -22.42 1.48 7.58
N LEU A 16 -21.93 0.34 7.07
CA LEU A 16 -22.74 -0.82 6.71
C LEU A 16 -22.60 -1.92 7.76
N PHE A 17 -23.69 -2.65 8.04
CA PHE A 17 -23.73 -3.68 9.10
C PHE A 17 -23.34 -3.12 10.48
N SER A 18 -23.87 -1.93 10.77
CA SER A 18 -23.32 -1.01 11.77
C SER A 18 -23.56 -1.41 13.24
N SER A 19 -24.36 -2.44 13.52
CA SER A 19 -24.71 -2.87 14.88
C SER A 19 -25.23 -1.71 15.73
N ALA A 20 -24.85 -1.58 17.00
CA ALA A 20 -25.19 -0.41 17.83
C ALA A 20 -24.36 0.84 17.51
N GLY A 21 -23.45 0.80 16.53
CA GLY A 21 -22.60 1.92 16.16
C GLY A 21 -21.33 2.10 17.01
N VAL A 22 -20.99 1.13 17.87
CA VAL A 22 -19.83 1.20 18.79
C VAL A 22 -18.50 1.42 18.05
N GLY A 23 -18.22 0.59 17.04
CA GLY A 23 -16.94 0.68 16.32
C GLY A 23 -16.83 1.98 15.54
N CYS A 24 -17.81 2.27 14.69
CA CYS A 24 -17.83 3.49 13.88
C CYS A 24 -18.05 4.79 14.67
N TYR A 25 -18.33 4.72 15.97
CA TYR A 25 -18.23 5.89 16.85
C TYR A 25 -16.82 6.50 16.83
N GLY A 26 -15.78 5.71 16.49
CA GLY A 26 -14.42 6.21 16.28
C GLY A 26 -14.33 7.30 15.21
N PHE A 27 -15.10 7.19 14.11
CA PHE A 27 -15.17 8.26 13.10
C PHE A 27 -15.76 9.55 13.67
N LYS A 28 -16.77 9.43 14.55
CA LYS A 28 -17.37 10.59 15.21
C LYS A 28 -16.38 11.29 16.15
N LEU A 29 -15.56 10.52 16.88
CA LEU A 29 -14.48 11.06 17.71
C LEU A 29 -13.43 11.82 16.87
N SER A 30 -13.14 11.34 15.66
CA SER A 30 -12.27 12.02 14.68
C SER A 30 -12.96 13.16 13.91
N GLY A 31 -14.18 13.55 14.29
CA GLY A 31 -14.90 14.68 13.67
C GLY A 31 -15.51 14.40 12.29
N TYR A 32 -15.80 13.14 11.95
CA TYR A 32 -16.50 12.82 10.71
C TYR A 32 -18.02 12.94 10.86
N GLU A 33 -18.68 13.31 9.77
CA GLU A 33 -20.13 13.23 9.62
C GLU A 33 -20.56 11.88 9.03
N CYS A 34 -21.53 11.23 9.67
CA CYS A 34 -22.14 10.02 9.11
C CYS A 34 -23.25 10.43 8.12
N ILE A 35 -23.02 10.13 6.83
CA ILE A 35 -24.02 10.31 5.76
C ILE A 35 -25.17 9.34 6.02
N ALA A 36 -24.85 8.06 6.09
CA ALA A 36 -25.82 7.01 6.26
C ALA A 36 -25.25 5.85 7.08
N THR A 37 -26.14 5.19 7.81
CA THR A 37 -25.85 3.97 8.53
C THR A 37 -26.92 2.93 8.26
N ASN A 38 -26.49 1.72 7.90
CA ASN A 38 -27.40 0.58 7.68
C ASN A 38 -27.24 -0.47 8.79
N GLU A 39 -28.37 -0.86 9.37
CA GLU A 39 -28.47 -1.92 10.39
C GLU A 39 -29.81 -2.65 10.25
N LEU A 40 -29.79 -3.97 10.43
CA LEU A 40 -30.99 -4.80 10.29
C LEU A 40 -31.93 -4.64 11.49
N LEU A 41 -31.39 -4.52 12.71
CA LEU A 41 -32.18 -4.54 13.94
C LEU A 41 -32.55 -3.12 14.43
N PRO A 42 -33.85 -2.77 14.52
CA PRO A 42 -34.30 -1.46 14.98
C PRO A 42 -33.77 -1.10 16.37
N SER A 43 -33.69 -2.08 17.29
CA SER A 43 -33.19 -1.87 18.65
C SER A 43 -31.74 -1.41 18.70
N ARG A 44 -30.91 -1.81 17.73
CA ARG A 44 -29.51 -1.38 17.61
C ARG A 44 -29.39 -0.03 16.93
N LEU A 45 -30.20 0.20 15.90
CA LEU A 45 -30.27 1.49 15.22
C LEU A 45 -30.75 2.60 16.16
N ASN A 46 -31.66 2.31 17.09
CA ASN A 46 -32.10 3.27 18.10
C ASN A 46 -30.96 3.71 19.03
N ILE A 47 -30.02 2.82 19.38
CA ILE A 47 -28.81 3.20 20.13
C ILE A 47 -27.97 4.20 19.33
N GLN A 48 -27.86 4.02 18.01
CA GLN A 48 -27.14 4.97 17.16
C GLN A 48 -27.82 6.36 17.15
N LYS A 49 -29.16 6.41 17.18
CA LYS A 49 -29.92 7.66 17.27
C LYS A 49 -29.68 8.39 18.60
N LEU A 50 -29.62 7.66 19.72
CA LEU A 50 -29.26 8.23 21.04
C LEU A 50 -27.88 8.90 21.03
N ASN A 51 -26.98 8.40 20.18
CA ASN A 51 -25.63 8.93 20.04
C ASN A 51 -25.51 10.00 18.95
N HIS A 52 -26.62 10.44 18.34
CA HIS A 52 -26.64 11.41 17.23
C HIS A 52 -25.61 11.08 16.14
N LYS A 53 -25.57 9.81 15.72
CA LYS A 53 -24.54 9.32 14.80
C LYS A 53 -24.64 9.98 13.41
N CYS A 54 -25.84 9.99 12.82
CA CYS A 54 -26.11 10.66 11.55
C CYS A 54 -26.62 12.08 11.79
N LYS A 55 -26.17 13.03 10.95
CA LYS A 55 -26.61 14.42 10.95
C LYS A 55 -28.11 14.53 10.68
N TYR A 56 -28.61 13.71 9.76
CA TYR A 56 -30.01 13.72 9.33
C TYR A 56 -30.75 12.45 9.76
N PRO A 57 -32.04 12.55 10.14
CA PRO A 57 -32.86 11.39 10.48
C PRO A 57 -32.99 10.37 9.34
N SER A 58 -32.95 10.82 8.08
CA SER A 58 -33.01 9.98 6.87
C SER A 58 -31.78 9.07 6.72
N GLY A 59 -30.64 9.44 7.32
CA GLY A 59 -29.43 8.63 7.33
C GLY A 59 -29.50 7.36 8.20
N TYR A 60 -30.53 7.20 9.05
CA TYR A 60 -30.72 5.98 9.86
C TYR A 60 -31.55 4.95 9.11
N ILE A 61 -30.89 4.08 8.34
CA ILE A 61 -31.54 3.15 7.40
C ILE A 61 -31.67 1.77 8.05
N CYS A 62 -32.88 1.42 8.47
CA CYS A 62 -33.19 0.11 9.04
C CYS A 62 -33.63 -0.88 7.96
N GLY A 63 -32.93 -1.99 7.80
CA GLY A 63 -33.38 -3.06 6.91
C GLY A 63 -32.28 -3.93 6.34
N ASP A 64 -32.70 -4.97 5.62
CA ASP A 64 -31.82 -5.91 4.93
C ASP A 64 -31.20 -5.27 3.68
N ILE A 65 -29.88 -5.06 3.72
CA ILE A 65 -29.09 -4.46 2.64
C ILE A 65 -29.18 -5.21 1.31
N THR A 66 -29.62 -6.47 1.31
CA THR A 66 -29.80 -7.24 0.07
C THR A 66 -30.98 -6.72 -0.76
N THR A 67 -31.95 -6.05 -0.12
CA THR A 67 -33.17 -5.56 -0.77
C THR A 67 -32.95 -4.26 -1.53
N ASP A 68 -33.60 -4.13 -2.69
CA ASP A 68 -33.48 -2.91 -3.51
C ASP A 68 -34.00 -1.67 -2.79
N ASN A 69 -35.07 -1.80 -1.99
CA ASN A 69 -35.59 -0.67 -1.21
C ASN A 69 -34.54 -0.08 -0.27
N VAL A 70 -33.80 -0.91 0.45
CA VAL A 70 -32.76 -0.45 1.40
C VAL A 70 -31.59 0.18 0.65
N LYS A 71 -31.19 -0.37 -0.51
CA LYS A 71 -30.15 0.22 -1.37
C LYS A 71 -30.59 1.59 -1.91
N GLN A 72 -31.83 1.70 -2.39
CA GLN A 72 -32.37 2.97 -2.87
C GLN A 72 -32.44 4.03 -1.78
N GLN A 73 -32.74 3.66 -0.52
CA GLN A 73 -32.65 4.58 0.62
C GLN A 73 -31.21 5.06 0.84
N LEU A 74 -30.21 4.16 0.76
CA LEU A 74 -28.79 4.53 0.88
C LEU A 74 -28.37 5.50 -0.22
N TYR A 75 -28.73 5.21 -1.48
CA TYR A 75 -28.40 6.08 -2.62
C TYR A 75 -29.11 7.43 -2.53
N SER A 76 -30.39 7.44 -2.16
CA SER A 76 -31.18 8.67 -2.00
C SER A 76 -30.58 9.58 -0.92
N GLU A 77 -30.09 9.03 0.18
CA GLU A 77 -29.40 9.82 1.21
C GLU A 77 -28.08 10.40 0.68
N ILE A 78 -27.29 9.63 -0.07
CA ILE A 78 -26.06 10.15 -0.70
C ILE A 78 -26.38 11.30 -1.66
N ASP A 79 -27.42 11.15 -2.50
CA ASP A 79 -27.85 12.20 -3.42
C ASP A 79 -28.37 13.43 -2.70
N PHE A 80 -29.08 13.25 -1.59
CA PHE A 80 -29.47 14.35 -0.71
C PHE A 80 -28.24 15.11 -0.17
N TRP A 81 -27.18 14.42 0.25
CA TRP A 81 -25.93 15.06 0.67
C TRP A 81 -25.19 15.74 -0.49
N ARG A 82 -25.20 15.16 -1.69
CA ARG A 82 -24.63 15.80 -2.90
C ARG A 82 -25.31 17.14 -3.18
N GLN A 83 -26.63 17.21 -3.02
CA GLN A 83 -27.41 18.42 -3.28
C GLN A 83 -27.32 19.44 -2.14
N LYS A 84 -27.46 18.99 -0.89
CA LYS A 84 -27.59 19.87 0.28
C LYS A 84 -26.28 20.25 0.95
N GLU A 85 -25.34 19.31 1.02
CA GLU A 85 -24.04 19.47 1.69
C GLU A 85 -22.89 19.62 0.69
N HIS A 86 -23.21 19.69 -0.61
CA HIS A 86 -22.24 19.76 -1.72
C HIS A 86 -21.20 18.62 -1.66
N LEU A 87 -21.64 17.43 -1.26
CA LEU A 87 -20.79 16.24 -1.22
C LEU A 87 -20.32 15.91 -2.65
N ASN A 88 -19.01 15.98 -2.88
CA ASN A 88 -18.43 15.55 -4.16
C ASN A 88 -18.24 14.01 -4.18
N GLN A 89 -17.60 13.48 -3.15
CA GLN A 89 -17.26 12.06 -3.03
C GLN A 89 -17.28 11.66 -1.55
N VAL A 90 -17.84 10.48 -1.24
CA VAL A 90 -17.80 9.91 0.11
C VAL A 90 -16.35 9.65 0.50
N ASP A 91 -15.91 10.12 1.68
CA ASP A 91 -14.52 9.89 2.08
C ASP A 91 -14.31 8.43 2.52
N VAL A 92 -15.22 7.85 3.31
CA VAL A 92 -15.05 6.48 3.83
C VAL A 92 -16.32 5.63 3.75
N VAL A 93 -16.19 4.38 3.28
CA VAL A 93 -17.17 3.31 3.56
C VAL A 93 -16.56 2.33 4.56
N PHE A 94 -17.17 2.22 5.75
CA PHE A 94 -16.79 1.26 6.78
C PHE A 94 -17.84 0.15 6.88
N ALA A 95 -17.43 -1.11 6.72
CA ALA A 95 -18.37 -2.23 6.73
C ALA A 95 -17.86 -3.42 7.56
N THR A 96 -18.77 -3.98 8.37
CA THR A 96 -18.53 -5.14 9.25
C THR A 96 -19.50 -6.28 8.92
N PRO A 97 -19.45 -6.85 7.69
CA PRO A 97 -20.42 -7.85 7.24
C PRO A 97 -20.39 -9.10 8.14
N PRO A 98 -21.55 -9.62 8.57
CA PRO A 98 -21.60 -10.71 9.53
C PRO A 98 -21.11 -12.02 8.92
N CYS A 99 -20.32 -12.77 9.69
CA CYS A 99 -19.61 -13.96 9.25
C CYS A 99 -19.78 -15.12 10.27
N GLN A 100 -21.01 -15.62 10.46
CA GLN A 100 -21.33 -16.53 11.58
C GLN A 100 -20.83 -17.99 11.43
N GLY A 101 -20.44 -18.42 10.22
CA GLY A 101 -19.99 -19.80 9.95
C GLY A 101 -18.52 -20.08 10.23
N MET A 102 -17.78 -19.04 10.65
CA MET A 102 -16.32 -19.02 10.67
C MET A 102 -15.70 -18.99 12.07
N SER A 103 -16.51 -18.94 13.14
CA SER A 103 -15.95 -19.07 14.49
C SER A 103 -15.54 -20.54 14.72
N THR A 104 -14.40 -20.75 15.38
CA THR A 104 -13.92 -22.09 15.78
C THR A 104 -14.96 -22.90 16.56
N ALA A 105 -15.98 -22.25 17.13
CA ALA A 105 -17.10 -22.86 17.83
C ALA A 105 -18.25 -23.36 16.93
N ASN A 106 -18.40 -22.87 15.69
CA ASN A 106 -19.57 -23.12 14.82
C ASN A 106 -19.28 -23.88 13.53
N TYR A 107 -18.09 -24.47 13.36
CA TYR A 107 -17.62 -25.15 12.14
C TYR A 107 -18.50 -26.33 11.62
N LYS A 108 -19.66 -26.62 12.23
CA LYS A 108 -20.50 -27.81 11.98
C LYS A 108 -21.96 -27.54 11.59
N LYS A 109 -22.37 -26.32 11.21
CA LYS A 109 -23.76 -26.06 10.74
C LYS A 109 -23.86 -25.97 9.20
N LYS A 110 -25.01 -26.44 8.67
CA LYS A 110 -25.35 -26.53 7.23
C LYS A 110 -25.33 -25.18 6.51
N ASP A 111 -24.91 -25.21 5.24
CA ASP A 111 -24.94 -24.19 4.18
C ASP A 111 -25.06 -22.71 4.61
N GLU A 112 -23.98 -22.18 5.20
CA GLU A 112 -23.88 -20.77 5.62
C GLU A 112 -23.45 -19.80 4.50
N LYS A 113 -23.38 -20.29 3.25
CA LYS A 113 -22.98 -19.49 2.08
C LYS A 113 -23.80 -18.20 1.88
N PRO A 114 -25.15 -18.19 2.03
CA PRO A 114 -25.94 -16.97 1.82
C PRO A 114 -25.51 -15.82 2.74
N ARG A 115 -25.06 -16.13 3.95
CA ARG A 115 -24.63 -15.13 4.93
C ARG A 115 -23.22 -14.62 4.66
N ASN A 116 -22.33 -15.50 4.23
CA ASN A 116 -20.98 -15.10 3.81
C ASN A 116 -21.03 -14.19 2.59
N SER A 117 -22.05 -14.30 1.75
CA SER A 117 -22.28 -13.42 0.61
C SER A 117 -22.73 -12.00 0.97
N LEU A 118 -22.97 -11.66 2.25
CA LEU A 118 -23.27 -10.27 2.63
C LEU A 118 -22.09 -9.31 2.40
N VAL A 119 -20.85 -9.81 2.39
CA VAL A 119 -19.69 -9.02 1.95
C VAL A 119 -19.84 -8.56 0.50
N VAL A 120 -20.52 -9.34 -0.35
CA VAL A 120 -20.73 -9.02 -1.77
C VAL A 120 -21.68 -7.84 -1.92
N GLU A 121 -22.65 -7.68 -1.02
CA GLU A 121 -23.47 -6.46 -0.99
C GLU A 121 -22.63 -5.23 -0.60
N ALA A 122 -21.67 -5.37 0.32
CA ALA A 122 -20.74 -4.29 0.63
C ALA A 122 -19.84 -3.93 -0.57
N ILE A 123 -19.36 -4.94 -1.30
CA ILE A 123 -18.57 -4.75 -2.54
C ILE A 123 -19.40 -4.00 -3.59
N LYS A 124 -20.65 -4.41 -3.84
CA LYS A 124 -21.58 -3.70 -4.74
C LYS A 124 -21.75 -2.24 -4.33
N MET A 125 -22.00 -1.98 -3.05
CA MET A 125 -22.13 -0.60 -2.56
C MET A 125 -20.85 0.21 -2.79
N ILE A 126 -19.65 -0.36 -2.57
CA ILE A 126 -18.38 0.35 -2.82
C ILE A 126 -18.17 0.63 -4.31
N MET A 127 -18.58 -0.29 -5.18
CA MET A 127 -18.53 -0.09 -6.64
C MET A 127 -19.45 1.06 -7.07
N GLU A 128 -20.66 1.18 -6.51
CA GLU A 128 -21.59 2.26 -6.86
C GLU A 128 -21.23 3.61 -6.20
N ILE A 129 -20.77 3.58 -4.95
CA ILE A 129 -20.45 4.79 -4.18
C ILE A 129 -19.12 5.40 -4.62
N HIS A 130 -18.16 4.58 -5.04
CA HIS A 130 -16.78 4.96 -5.30
C HIS A 130 -16.14 5.83 -4.18
N PRO A 131 -16.12 5.38 -2.90
CA PRO A 131 -15.52 6.16 -1.83
C PRO A 131 -14.00 6.39 -2.01
N LYS A 132 -13.44 7.39 -1.33
CA LYS A 132 -11.97 7.57 -1.31
C LYS A 132 -11.25 6.42 -0.63
N VAL A 133 -11.83 5.93 0.46
CA VAL A 133 -11.31 4.81 1.26
C VAL A 133 -12.45 3.84 1.58
N PHE A 134 -12.20 2.54 1.53
CA PHE A 134 -13.07 1.56 2.17
C PHE A 134 -12.30 0.78 3.24
N VAL A 135 -13.01 0.36 4.28
CA VAL A 135 -12.46 -0.44 5.36
C VAL A 135 -13.43 -1.58 5.67
N PHE A 136 -12.93 -2.82 5.57
CA PHE A 136 -13.60 -4.00 6.11
C PHE A 136 -12.92 -4.43 7.40
N GLU A 137 -13.71 -4.73 8.42
CA GLU A 137 -13.27 -5.48 9.60
C GLU A 137 -14.02 -6.81 9.67
N ASN A 138 -13.28 -7.87 10.01
CA ASN A 138 -13.88 -9.18 10.22
C ASN A 138 -12.97 -10.16 10.99
N VAL A 139 -13.46 -11.38 11.23
CA VAL A 139 -12.72 -12.46 11.89
C VAL A 139 -11.44 -12.87 11.13
N ARG A 140 -10.50 -13.52 11.82
CA ARG A 140 -9.20 -13.95 11.26
C ARG A 140 -9.30 -14.80 9.99
N ALA A 141 -10.36 -15.60 9.83
CA ALA A 141 -10.54 -16.48 8.68
C ALA A 141 -11.08 -15.77 7.42
N PHE A 142 -11.47 -14.50 7.52
CA PHE A 142 -12.25 -13.76 6.52
C PHE A 142 -11.76 -13.90 5.08
N MET A 143 -10.49 -13.61 4.79
CA MET A 143 -9.98 -13.61 3.41
C MET A 143 -10.05 -14.98 2.73
N LYS A 144 -10.03 -16.07 3.51
CA LYS A 144 -10.03 -17.46 3.00
C LYS A 144 -11.43 -18.04 2.86
N THR A 145 -12.44 -17.37 3.38
CA THR A 145 -13.82 -17.85 3.36
C THR A 145 -14.41 -17.79 1.95
N THR A 146 -15.19 -18.79 1.58
CA THR A 146 -15.93 -18.81 0.30
C THR A 146 -17.20 -17.96 0.37
N CYS A 147 -17.41 -17.15 -0.66
CA CYS A 147 -18.65 -16.41 -0.93
C CYS A 147 -19.11 -16.66 -2.38
N LYS A 148 -20.39 -16.38 -2.65
CA LYS A 148 -20.93 -16.35 -4.02
C LYS A 148 -20.76 -14.95 -4.59
N ASP A 149 -19.84 -14.79 -5.54
CA ASP A 149 -19.46 -13.51 -6.16
C ASP A 149 -20.59 -12.89 -6.99
N LEU A 150 -20.39 -11.63 -7.43
CA LEU A 150 -21.29 -10.93 -8.35
C LEU A 150 -21.48 -11.69 -9.68
N SER A 151 -20.48 -12.45 -10.15
CA SER A 151 -20.64 -13.31 -11.34
C SER A 151 -21.50 -14.56 -11.10
N GLY A 152 -21.85 -14.85 -9.85
CA GLY A 152 -22.54 -16.08 -9.46
C GLY A 152 -21.61 -17.26 -9.15
N ASP A 153 -20.30 -17.10 -9.34
CA ASP A 153 -19.30 -18.14 -9.05
C ASP A 153 -18.93 -18.18 -7.56
N ASP A 154 -18.61 -19.38 -7.06
CA ASP A 154 -18.04 -19.56 -5.73
C ASP A 154 -16.54 -19.24 -5.76
N MET A 155 -16.08 -18.32 -4.92
CA MET A 155 -14.66 -17.99 -4.76
C MET A 155 -14.36 -17.49 -3.35
N SER A 156 -13.08 -17.37 -2.99
CA SER A 156 -12.72 -16.76 -1.71
C SER A 156 -13.08 -15.27 -1.67
N ILE A 157 -13.37 -14.73 -0.48
CA ILE A 157 -13.61 -13.29 -0.28
C ILE A 157 -12.43 -12.47 -0.78
N SER A 158 -11.19 -12.93 -0.59
CA SER A 158 -10.01 -12.28 -1.16
C SER A 158 -10.10 -12.16 -2.68
N GLN A 159 -10.48 -13.23 -3.38
CA GLN A 159 -10.63 -13.22 -4.83
C GLN A 159 -11.78 -12.32 -5.28
N SER A 160 -12.90 -12.29 -4.57
CA SER A 160 -14.03 -11.40 -4.90
C SER A 160 -13.66 -9.92 -4.70
N ILE A 161 -12.96 -9.58 -3.62
CA ILE A 161 -12.44 -8.21 -3.40
C ILE A 161 -11.48 -7.81 -4.51
N GLU A 162 -10.48 -8.66 -4.82
CA GLU A 162 -9.50 -8.38 -5.87
C GLU A 162 -10.18 -8.21 -7.24
N LYS A 163 -11.04 -9.15 -7.64
CA LYS A 163 -11.72 -9.16 -8.93
C LYS A 163 -12.58 -7.91 -9.16
N ASN A 164 -13.30 -7.46 -8.14
CA ASN A 164 -14.31 -6.40 -8.31
C ASN A 164 -13.80 -5.01 -7.91
N LEU A 165 -12.80 -4.90 -7.03
CA LEU A 165 -12.35 -3.62 -6.49
C LEU A 165 -10.90 -3.26 -6.85
N ALA A 166 -10.02 -4.22 -7.16
CA ALA A 166 -8.60 -3.92 -7.37
C ALA A 166 -8.31 -3.14 -8.65
N GLU A 167 -9.25 -3.03 -9.58
CA GLU A 167 -9.13 -2.10 -10.72
C GLU A 167 -9.06 -0.65 -10.22
N TYR A 168 -9.95 -0.27 -9.30
CA TYR A 168 -10.14 1.10 -8.83
C TYR A 168 -9.40 1.43 -7.53
N TYR A 169 -9.05 0.42 -6.74
CA TYR A 169 -8.46 0.58 -5.43
C TYR A 169 -7.11 -0.13 -5.32
N ASN A 170 -6.20 0.51 -4.58
CA ASN A 170 -5.08 -0.21 -3.98
C ASN A 170 -5.59 -0.85 -2.70
N ILE A 171 -5.41 -2.16 -2.55
CA ILE A 171 -6.01 -2.93 -1.47
C ILE A 171 -4.91 -3.62 -0.67
N PHE A 172 -5.02 -3.57 0.66
CA PHE A 172 -4.14 -4.28 1.55
C PHE A 172 -4.90 -4.84 2.74
N TYR A 173 -4.51 -6.00 3.22
CA TYR A 173 -5.11 -6.60 4.41
C TYR A 173 -4.08 -7.16 5.37
N LYS A 174 -4.44 -7.17 6.65
CA LYS A 174 -3.67 -7.83 7.71
C LYS A 174 -4.57 -8.46 8.74
N VAL A 175 -4.06 -9.54 9.33
CA VAL A 175 -4.55 -10.01 10.62
C VAL A 175 -3.73 -9.31 11.70
N ILE A 176 -4.41 -8.55 12.57
CA ILE A 176 -3.81 -7.89 13.72
C ILE A 176 -4.57 -8.28 14.99
N ASN A 177 -3.89 -8.28 16.14
CA ASN A 177 -4.54 -8.48 17.43
C ASN A 177 -4.67 -7.14 18.14
N PHE A 178 -5.90 -6.68 18.40
CA PHE A 178 -6.13 -5.34 18.93
C PHE A 178 -5.47 -5.07 20.29
N LYS A 179 -5.08 -6.10 21.05
CA LYS A 179 -4.29 -5.91 22.28
C LYS A 179 -2.95 -5.23 22.05
N ASP A 180 -2.37 -5.40 20.86
CA ASP A 180 -1.13 -4.77 20.44
C ASP A 180 -1.33 -3.31 19.98
N TYR A 181 -2.57 -2.79 19.98
CA TYR A 181 -2.94 -1.48 19.41
C TYR A 181 -3.79 -0.63 20.38
N GLY A 182 -3.57 -0.79 21.69
CA GLY A 182 -4.19 0.03 22.73
C GLY A 182 -5.58 -0.45 23.18
N VAL A 183 -5.97 -1.69 22.88
CA VAL A 183 -7.21 -2.29 23.40
C VAL A 183 -6.88 -3.25 24.54
N PRO A 184 -7.49 -3.15 25.73
CA PRO A 184 -7.17 -4.04 26.87
C PRO A 184 -7.66 -5.51 26.73
N ALA A 185 -7.92 -5.99 25.52
CA ALA A 185 -8.47 -7.32 25.27
C ALA A 185 -7.90 -7.94 23.98
N SER A 186 -7.54 -9.22 24.07
CA SER A 186 -7.10 -10.01 22.92
C SER A 186 -8.25 -10.21 21.94
N ARG A 187 -8.12 -9.68 20.72
CA ARG A 187 -9.12 -9.75 19.66
C ARG A 187 -8.43 -9.77 18.29
N PRO A 188 -8.01 -10.95 17.80
CA PRO A 188 -7.43 -11.08 16.46
C PRO A 188 -8.51 -10.86 15.39
N ARG A 189 -8.26 -9.93 14.48
CA ARG A 189 -9.16 -9.52 13.40
C ARG A 189 -8.41 -9.26 12.10
N THR A 190 -9.10 -9.55 11.01
CA THR A 190 -8.68 -9.15 9.67
C THR A 190 -9.19 -7.74 9.42
N ILE A 191 -8.28 -6.83 9.09
CA ILE A 191 -8.60 -5.49 8.59
C ILE A 191 -8.20 -5.46 7.12
N VAL A 192 -9.13 -5.07 6.25
CA VAL A 192 -8.88 -4.81 4.82
C VAL A 192 -9.11 -3.34 4.57
N ILE A 193 -8.13 -2.66 4.00
CA ILE A 193 -8.23 -1.24 3.64
C ILE A 193 -7.99 -1.12 2.14
N GLY A 194 -8.86 -0.37 1.47
CA GLY A 194 -8.69 0.02 0.08
C GLY A 194 -8.66 1.53 -0.07
N THR A 195 -7.74 2.05 -0.88
CA THR A 195 -7.62 3.48 -1.18
C THR A 195 -7.77 3.70 -2.68
N CYS A 196 -8.60 4.67 -3.07
CA CYS A 196 -8.88 4.95 -4.48
C CYS A 196 -7.60 5.31 -5.23
N LYS A 197 -7.32 4.65 -6.37
CA LYS A 197 -6.09 4.83 -7.16
C LYS A 197 -5.95 6.22 -7.81
N SER A 198 -7.03 7.01 -7.83
CA SER A 198 -6.98 8.40 -8.28
C SER A 198 -6.22 9.30 -7.30
N LEU A 199 -6.19 8.93 -6.01
CA LEU A 199 -5.50 9.64 -4.95
C LEU A 199 -4.06 9.10 -4.86
N LYS A 200 -3.08 9.93 -5.20
CA LYS A 200 -1.71 9.43 -5.41
C LYS A 200 -0.92 9.34 -4.12
N ASN A 201 -1.16 10.25 -3.18
CA ASN A 201 -0.36 10.42 -1.98
C ASN A 201 -0.93 9.65 -0.78
N ILE A 202 -1.89 8.75 -1.01
CA ILE A 202 -2.47 7.86 0.00
C ILE A 202 -2.11 6.41 -0.29
N SER A 203 -1.90 5.62 0.77
CA SER A 203 -1.61 4.19 0.69
C SER A 203 -2.39 3.45 1.80
N PRO A 204 -2.92 2.24 1.54
CA PRO A 204 -3.58 1.44 2.56
C PRO A 204 -2.69 1.16 3.77
N LEU A 205 -1.38 0.98 3.57
CA LEU A 205 -0.45 0.70 4.67
C LEU A 205 -0.39 1.85 5.68
N ASN A 206 -0.54 3.11 5.25
CA ASN A 206 -0.51 4.26 6.15
C ASN A 206 -1.78 4.40 7.01
N LEU A 207 -2.81 3.60 6.75
CA LEU A 207 -4.13 3.74 7.40
C LEU A 207 -4.36 2.72 8.52
N PHE A 208 -3.48 1.73 8.66
CA PHE A 208 -3.56 0.76 9.77
C PHE A 208 -3.26 1.44 11.12
N PRO A 209 -3.82 0.95 12.23
CA PRO A 209 -3.48 1.45 13.56
C PRO A 209 -2.00 1.21 13.88
N THR A 210 -1.45 2.02 14.78
CA THR A 210 -0.05 1.95 15.18
C THR A 210 0.12 1.10 16.45
N ARG A 211 1.17 0.29 16.53
CA ARG A 211 1.41 -0.60 17.67
C ARG A 211 1.65 0.19 18.96
N GLN A 212 1.04 -0.25 20.06
CA GLN A 212 1.13 0.35 21.38
C GLN A 212 1.52 -0.71 22.42
N HIS A 213 1.78 -0.29 23.66
CA HIS A 213 1.96 -1.23 24.76
C HIS A 213 0.65 -1.96 25.06
N GLU A 214 0.75 -3.23 25.45
CA GLU A 214 -0.42 -4.00 25.88
C GLU A 214 -0.95 -3.44 27.21
N ILE A 215 -2.28 -3.26 27.29
CA ILE A 215 -2.95 -2.79 28.51
C ILE A 215 -3.48 -4.01 29.28
N THR A 216 -3.08 -4.12 30.55
CA THR A 216 -3.53 -5.18 31.45
C THR A 216 -4.97 -4.96 31.91
N LEU A 217 -5.64 -6.04 32.36
CA LEU A 217 -6.97 -5.94 32.94
C LEU A 217 -6.97 -5.01 34.17
N ARG A 218 -5.91 -5.04 34.99
CA ARG A 218 -5.75 -4.18 36.16
C ARG A 218 -5.73 -2.70 35.79
N GLU A 219 -4.98 -2.32 34.77
CA GLU A 219 -4.95 -0.93 34.28
C GLU A 219 -6.30 -0.49 33.70
N ALA A 220 -7.04 -1.40 33.08
CA ALA A 220 -8.30 -1.06 32.42
C ALA A 220 -9.49 -0.90 33.38
N ILE A 221 -9.59 -1.74 34.42
CA ILE A 221 -10.78 -1.79 35.29
C ILE A 221 -10.49 -1.80 36.79
N GLY A 222 -9.21 -1.86 37.21
CA GLY A 222 -8.83 -2.06 38.62
C GLY A 222 -9.15 -0.90 39.56
N ASP A 223 -9.47 0.27 39.02
CA ASP A 223 -9.95 1.45 39.76
C ASP A 223 -11.46 1.43 40.03
N LEU A 224 -12.22 0.52 39.41
CA LEU A 224 -13.66 0.40 39.64
C LEU A 224 -13.95 -0.26 41.02
N PRO A 225 -14.98 0.20 41.74
CA PRO A 225 -15.33 -0.37 43.03
C PRO A 225 -15.76 -1.83 42.91
N ALA A 226 -15.58 -2.62 43.97
CA ALA A 226 -16.10 -3.99 43.98
C ALA A 226 -17.63 -4.00 43.97
N LEU A 227 -18.23 -5.02 43.36
CA LEU A 227 -19.69 -5.24 43.37
C LEU A 227 -20.05 -6.57 44.01
N SER A 228 -21.03 -6.53 44.91
CA SER A 228 -21.66 -7.69 45.53
C SER A 228 -22.74 -8.31 44.64
N TYR A 229 -23.20 -9.52 44.97
CA TYR A 229 -24.28 -10.18 44.23
C TYR A 229 -25.53 -9.29 44.10
N GLY A 230 -25.94 -8.97 42.87
CA GLY A 230 -27.12 -8.14 42.58
C GLY A 230 -26.92 -6.64 42.77
N GLU A 231 -25.69 -6.19 43.05
CA GLU A 231 -25.38 -4.78 43.26
C GLU A 231 -25.22 -4.02 41.93
N THR A 232 -25.80 -2.82 41.90
CA THR A 232 -25.58 -1.80 40.87
C THR A 232 -24.88 -0.61 41.53
N SER A 233 -23.82 -0.09 40.92
CA SER A 233 -23.12 1.07 41.46
C SER A 233 -24.03 2.30 41.58
N PRO A 234 -23.98 3.04 42.70
CA PRO A 234 -24.82 4.23 42.92
C PRO A 234 -24.44 5.41 42.01
N THR A 235 -23.21 5.45 41.52
CA THR A 235 -22.69 6.56 40.70
C THR A 235 -22.57 6.22 39.22
N ASP A 236 -22.63 4.94 38.85
CA ASP A 236 -22.54 4.49 37.46
C ASP A 236 -23.46 3.30 37.21
N ILE A 237 -24.61 3.56 36.58
CA ILE A 237 -25.61 2.53 36.27
C ILE A 237 -25.04 1.40 35.41
N TYR A 238 -24.04 1.68 34.56
CA TYR A 238 -23.40 0.68 33.72
C TYR A 238 -22.42 -0.21 34.51
N HIS A 239 -22.01 0.21 35.70
CA HIS A 239 -21.29 -0.65 36.63
C HIS A 239 -22.28 -1.52 37.41
N SER A 240 -22.93 -2.39 36.64
CA SER A 240 -23.85 -3.46 37.05
C SER A 240 -23.59 -4.70 36.22
N PHE A 241 -23.91 -5.87 36.75
CA PHE A 241 -23.65 -7.15 36.10
C PHE A 241 -24.88 -8.08 36.05
N ARG A 242 -24.79 -9.10 35.19
CA ARG A 242 -25.88 -10.06 35.02
C ARG A 242 -25.94 -11.00 36.22
N GLU A 243 -27.08 -11.02 36.90
CA GLU A 243 -27.35 -12.01 37.92
C GLU A 243 -27.38 -13.43 37.34
N TYR A 244 -26.77 -14.36 38.07
CA TYR A 244 -26.77 -15.79 37.80
C TYR A 244 -27.48 -16.52 38.95
N PRO A 245 -28.02 -17.73 38.76
CA PRO A 245 -28.69 -18.45 39.85
C PRO A 245 -27.80 -18.55 41.10
N LYS A 246 -28.27 -18.04 42.25
CA LYS A 246 -27.46 -17.82 43.46
C LYS A 246 -26.65 -19.05 43.92
N HIS A 247 -27.17 -20.26 43.72
CA HIS A 247 -26.44 -21.50 44.05
C HIS A 247 -25.11 -21.66 43.30
N MET A 248 -24.94 -21.01 42.14
CA MET A 248 -23.70 -21.05 41.36
C MET A 248 -22.57 -20.22 41.98
N GLU A 249 -22.87 -19.34 42.95
CA GLU A 249 -21.85 -18.54 43.63
C GLU A 249 -20.83 -19.44 44.35
N ASN A 250 -21.32 -20.53 44.94
CA ASN A 250 -20.48 -21.55 45.59
C ASN A 250 -19.49 -22.24 44.63
N TRP A 251 -19.73 -22.17 43.31
CA TRP A 251 -18.80 -22.73 42.32
C TRP A 251 -17.58 -21.84 42.12
N ILE A 252 -17.71 -20.54 42.39
CA ILE A 252 -16.71 -19.52 42.02
C ILE A 252 -16.11 -18.79 43.23
N SER A 253 -16.73 -18.85 44.41
CA SER A 253 -16.36 -18.09 45.61
C SER A 253 -14.90 -18.28 46.04
N ASP A 254 -14.37 -19.50 45.90
CA ASP A 254 -13.05 -19.88 46.42
C ASP A 254 -12.01 -20.01 45.30
N LEU A 255 -12.37 -19.64 44.06
CA LEU A 255 -11.46 -19.69 42.93
C LEU A 255 -10.42 -18.59 43.04
N LYS A 256 -9.17 -18.93 42.71
CA LYS A 256 -8.10 -17.95 42.50
C LYS A 256 -8.08 -17.48 41.05
N GLU A 257 -7.33 -16.41 40.78
CA GLU A 257 -7.06 -15.95 39.41
C GLU A 257 -6.61 -17.12 38.51
N GLY A 258 -7.19 -17.21 37.32
CA GLY A 258 -6.89 -18.28 36.37
C GLY A 258 -7.47 -19.66 36.70
N GLN A 259 -8.09 -19.86 37.87
CA GLN A 259 -8.66 -21.13 38.25
C GLN A 259 -10.09 -21.28 37.70
N SER A 260 -10.40 -22.47 37.17
CA SER A 260 -11.74 -22.87 36.75
C SER A 260 -12.51 -23.58 37.87
N ALA A 261 -13.82 -23.37 37.93
CA ALA A 261 -14.72 -24.11 38.83
C ALA A 261 -14.69 -25.63 38.63
N PHE A 262 -14.22 -26.12 37.47
CA PHE A 262 -14.04 -27.56 37.25
C PHE A 262 -12.85 -28.16 38.01
N GLU A 263 -11.95 -27.31 38.53
CA GLU A 263 -10.78 -27.72 39.32
C GLU A 263 -11.10 -27.82 40.83
N ASN A 264 -12.36 -27.59 41.21
CA ASN A 264 -12.80 -27.74 42.59
C ASN A 264 -12.66 -29.20 43.06
N LYS A 265 -12.10 -29.38 44.26
CA LYS A 265 -11.97 -30.71 44.90
C LYS A 265 -13.30 -31.24 45.45
N LYS A 266 -14.22 -30.34 45.81
CA LYS A 266 -15.55 -30.70 46.34
C LYS A 266 -16.55 -30.81 45.20
N THR A 267 -17.21 -31.96 45.09
CA THR A 267 -18.11 -32.28 43.96
C THR A 267 -19.36 -31.40 43.88
N ASP A 268 -19.82 -30.84 45.01
CA ASP A 268 -20.93 -29.89 45.10
C ASP A 268 -20.57 -28.48 44.59
N ARG A 269 -19.27 -28.20 44.40
CA ARG A 269 -18.76 -26.93 43.86
C ARG A 269 -18.33 -27.02 42.39
N ILE A 270 -18.42 -28.20 41.79
CA ILE A 270 -18.18 -28.38 40.36
C ILE A 270 -19.47 -27.99 39.62
N PRO A 271 -19.40 -27.17 38.54
CA PRO A 271 -20.59 -26.76 37.80
C PRO A 271 -21.44 -27.94 37.33
N TYR A 272 -22.73 -27.93 37.68
CA TYR A 272 -23.68 -28.99 37.34
C TYR A 272 -25.00 -28.42 36.80
N ARG A 273 -25.82 -29.30 36.24
CA ARG A 273 -27.25 -29.05 35.95
C ARG A 273 -28.09 -30.15 36.56
N ILE A 274 -29.36 -29.85 36.81
CA ILE A 274 -30.35 -30.85 37.20
C ILE A 274 -30.99 -31.41 35.93
N ASP A 275 -30.95 -32.72 35.76
CA ASP A 275 -31.60 -33.38 34.63
C ASP A 275 -33.12 -33.55 34.86
N LYS A 276 -33.82 -34.13 33.86
CA LYS A 276 -35.28 -34.33 33.93
C LYS A 276 -35.72 -35.26 35.08
N ASN A 277 -34.79 -36.05 35.62
CA ASN A 277 -35.03 -37.01 36.69
C ASN A 277 -34.62 -36.46 38.06
N GLY A 278 -34.20 -35.19 38.15
CA GLY A 278 -33.76 -34.55 39.39
C GLY A 278 -32.30 -34.83 39.75
N ASN A 279 -31.54 -35.56 38.92
CA ASN A 279 -30.14 -35.90 39.22
C ASN A 279 -29.19 -34.75 38.88
N ARG A 280 -28.13 -34.61 39.69
CA ARG A 280 -27.02 -33.69 39.40
C ARG A 280 -26.12 -34.28 38.32
N VAL A 281 -26.01 -33.57 37.20
CA VAL A 281 -25.14 -33.94 36.08
C VAL A 281 -24.12 -32.84 35.86
N THR A 282 -22.83 -33.18 35.98
CA THR A 282 -21.73 -32.23 35.74
C THR A 282 -21.83 -31.61 34.34
N ASN A 283 -21.62 -30.30 34.27
CA ASN A 283 -21.62 -29.58 33.01
C ASN A 283 -20.43 -30.01 32.14
N LYS A 284 -20.67 -30.16 30.84
CA LYS A 284 -19.61 -30.51 29.89
C LYS A 284 -18.77 -29.27 29.57
N GLY A 285 -17.46 -29.47 29.39
CA GLY A 285 -16.55 -28.40 28.95
C GLY A 285 -15.33 -28.16 29.83
N ALA A 286 -15.11 -28.97 30.88
CA ALA A 286 -13.89 -28.91 31.70
C ALA A 286 -12.59 -28.98 30.86
N TYR A 287 -12.57 -29.83 29.83
CA TYR A 287 -11.44 -29.98 28.91
C TYR A 287 -11.06 -28.70 28.15
N MET A 288 -11.92 -27.68 28.12
CA MET A 288 -11.64 -26.40 27.45
C MET A 288 -10.81 -25.44 28.34
N GLY A 289 -10.76 -25.67 29.65
CA GLY A 289 -9.92 -24.92 30.60
C GLY A 289 -10.22 -23.43 30.75
N ASN A 290 -11.27 -22.92 30.11
CA ASN A 290 -11.58 -21.48 30.01
C ASN A 290 -13.02 -21.12 30.37
N LYS A 291 -13.82 -22.10 30.81
CA LYS A 291 -15.19 -21.91 31.29
C LYS A 291 -15.19 -21.81 32.81
N TYR A 292 -16.09 -21.00 33.35
CA TYR A 292 -16.18 -20.78 34.80
C TYR A 292 -14.82 -20.44 35.42
N ARG A 293 -13.99 -19.70 34.68
CA ARG A 293 -12.62 -19.36 35.06
C ARG A 293 -12.51 -17.89 35.40
N ARG A 294 -11.80 -17.58 36.49
CA ARG A 294 -11.43 -16.20 36.83
C ARG A 294 -10.39 -15.65 35.87
N LEU A 295 -10.58 -14.41 35.44
CA LEU A 295 -9.60 -13.65 34.68
C LEU A 295 -8.33 -13.39 35.50
N PHE A 296 -7.26 -12.99 34.81
CA PHE A 296 -5.98 -12.58 35.41
C PHE A 296 -5.92 -11.06 35.44
N TRP A 297 -5.45 -10.47 36.54
CA TRP A 297 -5.27 -9.02 36.61
C TRP A 297 -4.15 -8.51 35.72
N ASP A 298 -2.99 -9.18 35.75
CA ASP A 298 -1.74 -8.66 35.16
C ASP A 298 -1.50 -9.19 33.73
N LYS A 299 -2.59 -9.34 32.97
CA LYS A 299 -2.59 -9.70 31.54
C LYS A 299 -3.72 -8.97 30.82
N PRO A 300 -3.64 -8.73 29.50
CA PRO A 300 -4.81 -8.29 28.72
C PRO A 300 -5.97 -9.27 28.86
N CYS A 301 -7.20 -8.75 28.83
CA CYS A 301 -8.39 -9.56 28.92
C CYS A 301 -8.49 -10.56 27.76
N ALA A 302 -9.14 -11.69 27.99
CA ALA A 302 -9.57 -12.57 26.91
C ALA A 302 -10.56 -11.86 25.97
N CYS A 303 -10.77 -12.43 24.78
CA CYS A 303 -11.69 -11.89 23.79
C CYS A 303 -13.12 -11.76 24.35
N ILE A 304 -13.67 -10.54 24.33
CA ILE A 304 -15.05 -10.30 24.73
C ILE A 304 -16.02 -10.91 23.70
N THR A 305 -16.81 -11.88 24.16
CA THR A 305 -17.81 -12.59 23.35
C THR A 305 -19.22 -12.06 23.57
N THR A 306 -20.18 -12.48 22.73
CA THR A 306 -21.59 -12.06 22.83
C THR A 306 -22.34 -12.64 24.02
N ARG A 307 -21.79 -13.69 24.66
CA ARG A 307 -22.32 -14.33 25.88
C ARG A 307 -21.47 -13.99 27.10
N ASN A 308 -21.01 -12.74 27.17
CA ASN A 308 -20.30 -12.20 28.33
C ASN A 308 -21.19 -12.09 29.59
N ASP A 309 -22.50 -12.39 29.46
CA ASP A 309 -23.47 -12.45 30.56
C ASP A 309 -23.46 -13.79 31.34
N GLN A 310 -22.70 -14.78 30.89
CA GLN A 310 -22.76 -16.14 31.44
C GLN A 310 -21.44 -16.56 32.07
N LEU A 311 -21.47 -17.09 33.30
CA LEU A 311 -20.31 -17.72 33.96
C LEU A 311 -19.74 -18.90 33.15
N ALA A 312 -20.61 -19.60 32.42
CA ALA A 312 -20.25 -20.76 31.60
C ALA A 312 -19.55 -20.40 30.28
N SER A 313 -19.54 -19.11 29.92
CA SER A 313 -18.87 -18.62 28.72
C SER A 313 -17.35 -18.56 28.96
N GLN A 314 -16.62 -18.31 27.87
CA GLN A 314 -15.17 -18.24 27.92
C GLN A 314 -14.72 -16.98 28.67
N ASP A 315 -13.97 -17.16 29.75
CA ASP A 315 -13.19 -16.12 30.43
C ASP A 315 -13.99 -14.87 30.79
N THR A 316 -15.13 -15.05 31.47
CA THR A 316 -16.06 -13.95 31.81
C THR A 316 -16.06 -13.54 33.28
N ILE A 317 -15.44 -14.33 34.16
CA ILE A 317 -15.51 -14.11 35.61
C ILE A 317 -14.44 -13.10 36.03
N HIS A 318 -14.88 -12.09 36.81
CA HIS A 318 -14.02 -11.07 37.37
C HIS A 318 -12.84 -11.70 38.18
N PRO A 319 -11.62 -11.12 38.16
CA PRO A 319 -10.46 -11.72 38.83
C PRO A 319 -10.63 -11.91 40.35
N HIS A 320 -11.48 -11.08 40.98
CA HIS A 320 -11.72 -11.09 42.43
C HIS A 320 -13.20 -11.34 42.78
N ASP A 321 -14.10 -10.42 42.41
CA ASP A 321 -15.53 -10.51 42.70
C ASP A 321 -16.23 -11.76 42.13
N ASN A 322 -17.24 -12.28 42.84
CA ASN A 322 -18.02 -13.46 42.45
C ASN A 322 -19.06 -13.11 41.37
N ARG A 323 -18.62 -12.64 40.21
CA ARG A 323 -19.51 -12.16 39.15
C ARG A 323 -18.87 -12.23 37.77
N VAL A 324 -19.71 -12.11 36.75
CA VAL A 324 -19.24 -11.72 35.41
C VAL A 324 -18.84 -10.25 35.39
N LEU A 325 -18.12 -9.85 34.34
CA LEU A 325 -17.81 -8.44 34.13
C LEU A 325 -19.08 -7.58 33.98
N SER A 326 -19.02 -6.38 34.55
CA SER A 326 -20.06 -5.34 34.47
C SER A 326 -20.12 -4.73 33.07
N ILE A 327 -21.19 -4.02 32.73
CA ILE A 327 -21.27 -3.33 31.43
C ILE A 327 -20.15 -2.28 31.29
N ARG A 328 -19.88 -1.48 32.33
CA ARG A 328 -18.79 -0.49 32.37
C ARG A 328 -17.42 -1.12 32.13
N GLU A 329 -17.13 -2.23 32.79
CA GLU A 329 -15.87 -2.97 32.60
C GLU A 329 -15.74 -3.41 31.14
N LEU A 330 -16.80 -3.98 30.56
CA LEU A 330 -16.83 -4.36 29.15
C LEU A 330 -16.69 -3.17 28.19
N MET A 331 -17.26 -2.01 28.53
CA MET A 331 -17.09 -0.78 27.77
C MET A 331 -15.62 -0.35 27.75
N ARG A 332 -14.95 -0.31 28.91
CA ARG A 332 -13.51 0.03 28.99
C ARG A 332 -12.63 -0.97 28.24
N LEU A 333 -12.91 -2.27 28.37
CA LEU A 333 -12.18 -3.32 27.64
C LEU A 333 -12.37 -3.25 26.12
N MET A 334 -13.50 -2.71 25.65
CA MET A 334 -13.78 -2.46 24.24
C MET A 334 -13.50 -1.00 23.84
N THR A 335 -12.82 -0.23 24.71
CA THR A 335 -12.44 1.19 24.50
C THR A 335 -13.62 2.10 24.13
N ILE A 336 -14.82 1.77 24.60
CA ILE A 336 -16.04 2.53 24.37
C ILE A 336 -16.00 3.75 25.30
N PRO A 337 -16.06 4.99 24.79
CA PRO A 337 -15.96 6.18 25.62
C PRO A 337 -17.19 6.34 26.52
N ASP A 338 -17.00 7.00 27.65
CA ASP A 338 -18.08 7.28 28.61
C ASP A 338 -19.19 8.16 28.02
N SER A 339 -18.89 8.91 26.95
CA SER A 339 -19.86 9.70 26.18
C SER A 339 -20.80 8.85 25.32
N PHE A 340 -20.57 7.53 25.19
CA PHE A 340 -21.44 6.64 24.43
C PHE A 340 -22.67 6.25 25.25
N CYS A 341 -23.85 6.58 24.72
CA CYS A 341 -25.13 6.33 25.39
C CYS A 341 -25.75 5.01 24.92
N TRP A 342 -26.11 4.11 25.85
CA TRP A 342 -26.83 2.87 25.53
C TRP A 342 -28.35 2.97 25.70
N ILE A 343 -28.78 3.82 26.62
CA ILE A 343 -30.18 4.10 26.95
C ILE A 343 -30.37 5.61 27.09
N GLU A 344 -31.61 6.07 27.07
CA GLU A 344 -31.94 7.47 27.34
C GLU A 344 -31.42 7.90 28.72
N ASN A 345 -31.06 9.17 28.86
CA ASN A 345 -30.38 9.72 30.05
C ASN A 345 -31.31 9.91 31.26
N THR A 346 -32.13 8.91 31.57
CA THR A 346 -33.11 8.91 32.66
C THR A 346 -32.60 8.23 33.94
N ARG A 347 -31.32 7.80 33.97
CA ARG A 347 -30.72 6.97 35.04
C ARG A 347 -31.61 5.79 35.47
N SER A 348 -32.42 5.26 34.55
CA SER A 348 -33.37 4.18 34.85
C SER A 348 -32.68 2.82 34.86
N GLU A 349 -32.44 2.29 36.07
CA GLU A 349 -31.91 0.93 36.24
C GLU A 349 -32.84 -0.13 35.60
N GLN A 350 -34.15 0.08 35.67
CA GLN A 350 -35.13 -0.80 35.04
C GLN A 350 -34.96 -0.84 33.51
N LEU A 351 -34.78 0.33 32.88
CA LEU A 351 -34.55 0.41 31.44
C LEU A 351 -33.23 -0.26 31.04
N LEU A 352 -32.19 -0.12 31.87
CA LEU A 352 -30.92 -0.82 31.67
C LEU A 352 -31.11 -2.34 31.74
N LYS A 353 -31.80 -2.86 32.76
CA LYS A 353 -32.08 -4.30 32.92
C LYS A 353 -32.84 -4.89 31.73
N THR A 354 -33.81 -4.15 31.18
CA THR A 354 -34.55 -4.57 29.98
C THR A 354 -33.65 -4.63 28.73
N ASN A 355 -32.67 -3.73 28.61
CA ASN A 355 -31.79 -3.64 27.44
C ASN A 355 -30.44 -4.38 27.60
N GLU A 356 -30.11 -4.85 28.80
CA GLU A 356 -28.80 -5.38 29.17
C GLU A 356 -28.29 -6.44 28.18
N LEU A 357 -29.10 -7.45 27.85
CA LEU A 357 -28.68 -8.52 26.94
C LEU A 357 -28.39 -8.01 25.54
N ASN A 358 -29.12 -6.99 25.07
CA ASN A 358 -28.84 -6.37 23.78
C ASN A 358 -27.51 -5.62 23.81
N ILE A 359 -27.29 -4.81 24.87
CA ILE A 359 -26.04 -4.06 25.09
C ILE A 359 -24.85 -5.02 25.10
N ARG A 360 -24.88 -6.06 25.93
CA ARG A 360 -23.82 -7.06 26.05
C ARG A 360 -23.50 -7.76 24.73
N ARG A 361 -24.53 -8.10 23.94
CA ARG A 361 -24.35 -8.68 22.60
C ARG A 361 -23.69 -7.68 21.65
N CYS A 362 -24.13 -6.43 21.64
CA CYS A 362 -23.54 -5.38 20.81
C CYS A 362 -22.06 -5.17 21.14
N ILE A 363 -21.71 -5.12 22.43
CA ILE A 363 -20.31 -5.00 22.88
C ILE A 363 -19.47 -6.20 22.40
N GLY A 364 -19.98 -7.43 22.53
CA GLY A 364 -19.25 -8.63 22.08
C GLY A 364 -19.05 -8.70 20.56
N GLU A 365 -20.00 -8.19 19.78
CA GLU A 365 -19.93 -8.14 18.31
C GLU A 365 -19.07 -6.98 17.80
N ALA A 366 -19.00 -5.88 18.53
CA ALA A 366 -18.38 -4.64 18.08
C ALA A 366 -16.88 -4.76 17.76
N VAL A 367 -16.42 -3.84 16.92
CA VAL A 367 -15.02 -3.46 16.82
C VAL A 367 -14.73 -2.48 17.97
N PRO A 368 -13.63 -2.61 18.72
CA PRO A 368 -13.25 -1.61 19.72
C PRO A 368 -13.14 -0.22 19.10
N THR A 369 -13.72 0.79 19.77
CA THR A 369 -13.83 2.15 19.24
C THR A 369 -12.46 2.77 18.96
N ALA A 370 -11.46 2.52 19.82
CA ALA A 370 -10.10 3.07 19.65
C ALA A 370 -9.40 2.61 18.37
N ILE A 371 -9.71 1.42 17.85
CA ILE A 371 -9.12 0.92 16.60
C ILE A 371 -9.65 1.72 15.41
N VAL A 372 -10.97 1.91 15.35
CA VAL A 372 -11.60 2.67 14.27
C VAL A 372 -11.24 4.16 14.37
N HIS A 373 -11.10 4.69 15.59
CA HIS A 373 -10.61 6.05 15.84
C HIS A 373 -9.19 6.27 15.27
N GLN A 374 -8.25 5.36 15.56
CA GLN A 374 -6.89 5.43 14.98
C GLN A 374 -6.90 5.36 13.45
N ILE A 375 -7.70 4.47 12.86
CA ILE A 375 -7.84 4.38 11.40
C ILE A 375 -8.41 5.69 10.83
N ALA A 376 -9.42 6.27 11.47
CA ALA A 376 -10.03 7.53 11.05
C ALA A 376 -9.05 8.71 11.13
N ASP A 377 -8.24 8.81 12.19
CA ASP A 377 -7.20 9.84 12.31
C ASP A 377 -6.10 9.70 11.24
N ASN A 378 -5.71 8.46 10.93
CA ASN A 378 -4.76 8.20 9.84
C ASN A 378 -5.35 8.57 8.48
N ILE A 379 -6.64 8.28 8.23
CA ILE A 379 -7.34 8.70 7.02
C ILE A 379 -7.39 10.24 6.93
N ASN A 380 -7.76 10.93 8.00
CA ASN A 380 -7.74 12.40 8.06
C ASN A 380 -6.36 12.94 7.67
N THR A 381 -5.29 12.43 8.29
CA THR A 381 -3.91 12.86 8.04
C THR A 381 -3.52 12.75 6.56
N LEU A 382 -3.85 11.62 5.93
CA LEU A 382 -3.48 11.33 4.54
C LEU A 382 -4.38 12.06 3.54
N LEU A 383 -5.66 12.24 3.84
CA LEU A 383 -6.56 13.05 3.01
C LEU A 383 -6.23 14.54 3.08
N ASP A 384 -5.81 15.04 4.25
CA ASP A 384 -5.32 16.41 4.42
C ASP A 384 -4.03 16.62 3.61
N PHE A 385 -3.13 15.62 3.58
CA PHE A 385 -1.95 15.65 2.73
C PHE A 385 -2.29 15.61 1.23
N GLU A 386 -3.22 14.75 0.80
CA GLU A 386 -3.66 14.70 -0.60
C GLU A 386 -4.30 16.04 -1.03
N ASP A 387 -5.19 16.59 -0.19
CA ASP A 387 -5.81 17.90 -0.44
C ASP A 387 -4.73 19.01 -0.47
N PHE A 388 -3.71 18.95 0.41
CA PHE A 388 -2.55 19.86 0.39
C PHE A 388 -1.84 19.84 -0.96
N VAL A 389 -1.48 18.66 -1.46
CA VAL A 389 -0.75 18.51 -2.73
C VAL A 389 -1.58 18.99 -3.93
N GLN A 390 -2.90 18.75 -3.92
CA GLN A 390 -3.80 19.11 -5.02
C GLN A 390 -4.13 20.60 -5.07
N VAL A 391 -4.44 21.21 -3.92
CA VAL A 391 -4.98 22.57 -3.85
C VAL A 391 -3.90 23.61 -3.57
N TYR A 392 -2.97 23.30 -2.67
CA TYR A 392 -2.08 24.32 -2.11
C TYR A 392 -0.78 24.42 -2.90
N THR A 393 -0.16 23.30 -3.27
CA THR A 393 1.13 23.32 -3.99
C THR A 393 1.12 24.12 -5.30
N PRO A 394 0.10 24.04 -6.18
CA PRO A 394 0.11 24.78 -7.44
C PRO A 394 -0.03 26.29 -7.30
N VAL A 395 -0.56 26.78 -6.18
CA VAL A 395 -0.92 28.19 -5.95
C VAL A 395 0.09 28.90 -5.05
N LEU A 396 0.89 28.15 -4.29
CA LEU A 396 1.92 28.70 -3.41
C LEU A 396 3.19 29.06 -4.21
N ASN A 397 3.62 30.33 -4.10
CA ASN A 397 4.97 30.72 -4.51
C ASN A 397 6.03 30.03 -3.61
N LYS A 398 7.29 30.00 -4.04
CA LYS A 398 8.37 29.40 -3.23
C LYS A 398 8.56 30.07 -1.86
N GLU A 399 8.18 31.35 -1.70
CA GLU A 399 8.29 32.07 -0.42
C GLU A 399 7.29 31.53 0.61
N TYR A 400 6.05 31.20 0.23
CA TYR A 400 5.05 30.64 1.15
C TYR A 400 5.35 29.21 1.61
N LEU A 401 6.21 28.47 0.89
CA LEU A 401 6.68 27.15 1.33
C LEU A 401 7.67 27.22 2.50
N THR A 402 8.05 28.43 2.93
CA THR A 402 8.80 28.66 4.19
C THR A 402 7.90 28.85 5.42
N ASP A 403 6.57 28.90 5.23
CA ASP A 403 5.63 29.04 6.34
C ASP A 403 5.48 27.72 7.13
N THR A 404 6.16 27.67 8.27
CA THR A 404 6.13 26.51 9.17
C THR A 404 4.75 26.19 9.75
N SER A 405 3.78 27.12 9.69
CA SER A 405 2.40 26.87 10.14
C SER A 405 1.67 25.83 9.28
N LEU A 406 2.14 25.61 8.04
CA LEU A 406 1.58 24.62 7.12
C LEU A 406 2.06 23.19 7.38
N CYS A 407 3.14 23.00 8.15
CA CYS A 407 3.77 21.69 8.41
C CYS A 407 3.02 20.87 9.49
N SER A 408 1.72 20.64 9.29
CA SER A 408 0.78 20.09 10.27
C SER A 408 0.98 18.61 10.58
N ASN A 409 1.57 17.84 9.65
CA ASN A 409 1.88 16.42 9.85
C ASN A 409 3.18 16.03 9.13
N PHE A 410 3.67 14.81 9.38
CA PHE A 410 4.89 14.27 8.77
C PHE A 410 4.90 14.38 7.24
N TYR A 411 3.82 13.99 6.56
CA TYR A 411 3.77 13.91 5.11
C TYR A 411 3.79 15.28 4.42
N ILE A 412 3.03 16.25 4.95
CA ILE A 412 3.05 17.63 4.44
C ILE A 412 4.42 18.25 4.68
N ASP A 413 4.98 18.08 5.87
CA ASP A 413 6.28 18.64 6.25
C ASP A 413 7.43 18.11 5.37
N THR A 414 7.52 16.79 5.19
CA THR A 414 8.55 16.18 4.35
C THR A 414 8.37 16.55 2.88
N TYR A 415 7.13 16.58 2.39
CA TYR A 415 6.84 17.01 1.03
C TYR A 415 7.29 18.45 0.77
N ILE A 416 6.95 19.40 1.65
CA ILE A 416 7.36 20.82 1.52
C ILE A 416 8.89 20.92 1.50
N LYS A 417 9.56 20.29 2.46
CA LYS A 417 11.03 20.31 2.57
C LYS A 417 11.70 19.76 1.31
N GLU A 418 11.17 18.68 0.73
CA GLU A 418 11.65 18.17 -0.57
C GLU A 418 11.39 19.13 -1.74
N GLN A 419 10.27 19.84 -1.76
CA GLN A 419 10.01 20.87 -2.78
C GLN A 419 10.97 22.07 -2.68
N MET A 420 11.55 22.31 -1.50
CA MET A 420 12.51 23.38 -1.23
C MET A 420 13.95 23.04 -1.58
N ILE A 421 14.27 21.77 -1.87
CA ILE A 421 15.64 21.36 -2.23
C ILE A 421 16.05 22.07 -3.53
N VAL A 422 16.92 23.06 -3.38
CA VAL A 422 17.58 23.76 -4.48
C VAL A 422 18.48 22.74 -5.16
N ASP A 423 18.28 22.52 -6.47
CA ASP A 423 19.03 21.57 -7.29
C ASP A 423 18.67 20.06 -7.22
N ALA A 424 17.40 19.72 -7.00
CA ALA A 424 16.90 18.33 -7.11
C ALA A 424 17.35 17.59 -8.39
N ASN A 425 17.46 18.29 -9.53
CA ASN A 425 17.96 17.72 -10.79
C ASN A 425 19.46 17.35 -10.75
N SER A 426 20.25 18.01 -9.90
CA SER A 426 21.69 17.73 -9.73
C SER A 426 21.93 16.65 -8.68
N THR A 427 21.10 16.59 -7.64
CA THR A 427 21.21 15.63 -6.54
C THR A 427 20.48 14.32 -6.82
N GLY A 428 19.62 14.29 -7.86
CA GLY A 428 18.82 13.11 -8.19
C GLY A 428 17.75 12.78 -7.14
N SER A 429 17.49 13.68 -6.20
CA SER A 429 16.64 13.46 -5.02
C SER A 429 15.23 14.01 -5.26
N PHE A 430 14.22 13.14 -5.14
CA PHE A 430 12.82 13.50 -5.41
C PHE A 430 11.87 12.78 -4.46
N TYR A 431 10.79 13.48 -4.11
CA TYR A 431 9.71 12.90 -3.33
C TYR A 431 9.19 11.62 -3.98
N THR A 432 9.26 10.54 -3.22
CA THR A 432 8.69 9.26 -3.62
C THR A 432 7.25 9.19 -3.13
N CYS A 433 6.31 9.28 -4.06
CA CYS A 433 4.88 9.26 -3.78
C CYS A 433 4.46 8.00 -3.00
N GLN A 434 3.57 8.14 -2.01
CA GLN A 434 3.19 7.04 -1.12
C GLN A 434 2.62 5.82 -1.84
N MET A 435 1.90 6.00 -2.96
CA MET A 435 1.43 4.86 -3.75
C MET A 435 2.57 4.08 -4.44
N VAL A 436 3.64 4.76 -4.88
CA VAL A 436 4.80 4.09 -5.48
C VAL A 436 5.52 3.25 -4.43
N VAL A 437 5.70 3.79 -3.22
CA VAL A 437 6.25 3.06 -2.07
C VAL A 437 5.37 1.85 -1.73
N PHE A 438 4.05 2.03 -1.69
CA PHE A 438 3.10 0.95 -1.43
C PHE A 438 3.24 -0.20 -2.44
N ASP A 439 3.20 0.11 -3.73
CA ASP A 439 3.28 -0.89 -4.79
C ASP A 439 4.64 -1.60 -4.85
N ALA A 440 5.70 -0.94 -4.38
CA ALA A 440 7.02 -1.56 -4.22
C ALA A 440 7.07 -2.53 -3.03
N LEU A 441 6.40 -2.21 -1.91
CA LEU A 441 6.53 -2.95 -0.64
C LEU A 441 5.44 -4.00 -0.39
N LYS A 442 4.24 -3.86 -0.95
CA LYS A 442 3.05 -4.63 -0.55
C LYS A 442 3.17 -6.16 -0.64
N ASN A 443 4.12 -6.68 -1.43
CA ASN A 443 4.33 -8.13 -1.57
C ASN A 443 5.50 -8.66 -0.72
N VAL A 444 6.22 -7.80 0.00
CA VAL A 444 7.31 -8.23 0.88
C VAL A 444 6.74 -8.98 2.08
N GLN A 445 7.24 -10.19 2.32
CA GLN A 445 6.79 -11.08 3.39
C GLN A 445 7.99 -11.57 4.20
N ILE A 446 8.14 -11.07 5.42
CA ILE A 446 9.20 -11.46 6.34
C ILE A 446 8.54 -11.86 7.66
N ASP A 447 8.69 -13.12 8.05
CA ASP A 447 8.13 -13.68 9.29
C ASP A 447 9.29 -13.99 10.26
N LYS A 448 9.82 -12.92 10.86
CA LYS A 448 10.89 -12.98 11.86
C LYS A 448 10.48 -12.14 13.08
N PRO A 449 10.81 -12.56 14.32
CA PRO A 449 10.50 -11.77 15.52
C PRO A 449 11.25 -10.44 15.54
N ILE A 450 12.49 -10.43 15.06
CA ILE A 450 13.31 -9.24 14.88
C ILE A 450 13.56 -9.06 13.38
N ILE A 451 13.23 -7.90 12.84
CA ILE A 451 13.44 -7.54 11.44
C ILE A 451 14.41 -6.37 11.36
N ARG A 452 15.47 -6.51 10.58
CA ARG A 452 16.47 -5.47 10.29
C ARG A 452 16.32 -5.00 8.85
N ILE A 453 16.12 -3.71 8.68
CA ILE A 453 15.88 -3.06 7.40
C ILE A 453 16.97 -2.02 7.17
N LEU A 454 17.51 -1.98 5.96
CA LEU A 454 18.43 -0.94 5.52
C LEU A 454 17.71 -0.03 4.50
N GLU A 455 17.67 1.26 4.78
CA GLU A 455 17.30 2.29 3.81
C GLU A 455 18.55 3.15 3.51
N PRO A 456 19.34 2.77 2.48
CA PRO A 456 20.64 3.35 2.17
C PRO A 456 20.63 4.79 1.63
N SER A 457 19.47 5.35 1.30
CA SER A 457 19.33 6.72 0.82
C SER A 457 18.02 7.32 1.33
N VAL A 458 17.93 7.48 2.65
CA VAL A 458 16.64 7.75 3.32
C VAL A 458 16.00 9.06 2.91
N GLY A 459 16.77 10.09 2.57
CA GLY A 459 16.22 11.42 2.31
C GLY A 459 15.34 11.89 3.48
N LEU A 460 14.10 12.26 3.18
CA LEU A 460 13.10 12.63 4.20
C LEU A 460 12.17 11.48 4.60
N GLY A 461 12.57 10.23 4.36
CA GLY A 461 11.96 9.06 5.00
C GLY A 461 10.65 8.59 4.38
N ALA A 462 10.47 8.73 3.06
CA ALA A 462 9.24 8.37 2.37
C ALA A 462 8.78 6.91 2.61
N PHE A 463 9.74 5.99 2.82
CA PHE A 463 9.47 4.57 3.08
C PHE A 463 9.13 4.26 4.55
N ILE A 464 9.60 5.08 5.50
CA ILE A 464 9.54 4.79 6.94
C ILE A 464 8.11 4.50 7.44
N PRO A 465 7.08 5.31 7.11
CA PRO A 465 5.72 5.05 7.60
C PRO A 465 5.18 3.69 7.14
N GLN A 466 5.46 3.32 5.90
CA GLN A 466 4.93 2.08 5.31
C GLN A 466 5.72 0.85 5.76
N LEU A 467 7.04 0.96 5.97
CA LEU A 467 7.86 -0.10 6.58
C LEU A 467 7.41 -0.38 8.03
N SER A 468 7.19 0.69 8.81
CA SER A 468 6.70 0.60 10.19
C SER A 468 5.35 -0.10 10.26
N SER A 469 4.42 0.30 9.38
CA SER A 469 3.13 -0.36 9.27
C SER A 469 3.27 -1.80 8.81
N LEU A 470 4.01 -2.09 7.73
CA LEU A 470 4.16 -3.40 7.10
C LEU A 470 4.70 -4.45 8.07
N PHE A 471 5.63 -4.08 8.95
CA PHE A 471 6.25 -4.99 9.90
C PHE A 471 5.79 -4.83 11.35
N SER A 472 4.68 -4.11 11.58
CA SER A 472 4.12 -3.88 12.92
C SER A 472 3.83 -5.15 13.73
N ASN A 473 3.66 -6.31 13.08
CA ASN A 473 3.45 -7.59 13.77
C ASN A 473 4.73 -8.18 14.40
N ALA A 474 5.92 -7.80 13.94
CA ALA A 474 7.19 -8.28 14.50
C ALA A 474 7.41 -7.75 15.91
N GLU A 475 8.11 -8.50 16.76
CA GLU A 475 8.42 -8.05 18.13
C GLU A 475 9.32 -6.82 18.14
N SER A 476 10.25 -6.73 17.19
CA SER A 476 11.12 -5.57 17.00
C SER A 476 11.44 -5.35 15.52
N VAL A 477 11.41 -4.10 15.07
CA VAL A 477 11.85 -3.68 13.74
C VAL A 477 12.92 -2.61 13.89
N ILE A 478 14.07 -2.84 13.29
CA ILE A 478 15.22 -1.92 13.31
C ILE A 478 15.42 -1.42 11.90
N ILE A 479 15.32 -0.11 11.69
CA ILE A 479 15.53 0.54 10.40
C ILE A 479 16.82 1.36 10.49
N ASP A 480 17.86 0.91 9.81
CA ASP A 480 19.10 1.65 9.64
C ASP A 480 18.96 2.55 8.41
N CYS A 481 18.90 3.85 8.63
CA CYS A 481 18.73 4.88 7.63
C CYS A 481 20.08 5.56 7.36
N VAL A 482 20.54 5.56 6.11
CA VAL A 482 21.79 6.22 5.71
C VAL A 482 21.48 7.46 4.88
N GLU A 483 22.08 8.59 5.26
CA GLU A 483 21.96 9.87 4.54
C GLU A 483 23.32 10.58 4.56
N ILE A 484 23.71 11.17 3.43
CA ILE A 484 25.00 11.86 3.29
C ILE A 484 24.91 13.33 3.73
N ASN A 485 23.73 13.95 3.58
CA ASN A 485 23.51 15.35 3.87
C ASN A 485 23.01 15.58 5.31
N SER A 486 23.78 16.34 6.09
CA SER A 486 23.45 16.66 7.49
C SER A 486 22.17 17.47 7.67
N ASP A 487 21.87 18.41 6.76
CA ASP A 487 20.67 19.26 6.84
C ASP A 487 19.40 18.43 6.57
N THR A 488 19.49 17.45 5.66
CA THR A 488 18.45 16.47 5.42
C THR A 488 18.19 15.62 6.67
N ILE A 489 19.25 15.18 7.36
CA ILE A 489 19.12 14.42 8.62
C ILE A 489 18.40 15.23 9.69
N ILE A 490 18.82 16.48 9.93
CA ILE A 490 18.17 17.38 10.90
C ILE A 490 16.69 17.56 10.55
N SER A 491 16.39 17.72 9.25
CA SER A 491 15.03 17.87 8.74
C SER A 491 14.18 16.62 8.94
N LEU A 492 14.74 15.43 8.67
CA LEU A 492 14.12 14.14 8.87
C LEU A 492 13.82 13.89 10.36
N GLU A 493 14.80 14.09 11.24
CA GLU A 493 14.63 13.94 12.69
C GLU A 493 13.52 14.84 13.24
N HIS A 494 13.45 16.08 12.77
CA HIS A 494 12.37 16.99 13.12
C HIS A 494 11.02 16.46 12.62
N SER A 495 10.92 16.02 11.36
CA SER A 495 9.67 15.49 10.81
C SER A 495 9.22 14.21 11.50
N LEU A 496 10.13 13.30 11.86
CA LEU A 496 9.81 12.03 12.53
C LEU A 496 9.13 12.24 13.89
N LYS A 497 9.36 13.36 14.59
CA LYS A 497 8.63 13.70 15.83
C LYS A 497 7.13 13.87 15.63
N LYS A 498 6.68 14.10 14.38
CA LYS A 498 5.27 14.24 13.98
C LYS A 498 4.65 12.91 13.52
N LEU A 499 5.40 11.81 13.58
CA LEU A 499 4.97 10.48 13.15
C LEU A 499 4.98 9.52 14.33
N ASN A 500 3.85 8.87 14.58
CA ASN A 500 3.81 7.76 15.54
C ASN A 500 4.27 6.46 14.87
N LEU A 501 5.48 6.03 15.18
CA LEU A 501 6.10 4.82 14.63
C LEU A 501 5.62 3.53 15.32
N GLY A 502 5.12 3.64 16.56
CA GLY A 502 4.75 2.51 17.40
C GLY A 502 5.89 1.99 18.27
N THR A 503 5.53 1.15 19.25
CA THR A 503 6.41 0.75 20.36
C THR A 503 7.50 -0.25 19.98
N ASN A 504 7.41 -0.88 18.81
CA ASN A 504 8.33 -1.90 18.33
C ASN A 504 9.28 -1.42 17.21
N ILE A 505 9.23 -0.15 16.83
CA ILE A 505 10.06 0.40 15.75
C ILE A 505 11.22 1.20 16.33
N ARG A 506 12.44 0.88 15.89
CA ARG A 506 13.66 1.64 16.17
C ARG A 506 14.25 2.15 14.86
N ILE A 507 14.54 3.44 14.79
CA ILE A 507 15.25 4.06 13.67
C ILE A 507 16.65 4.44 14.14
N ASN A 508 17.66 3.99 13.41
CA ASN A 508 19.04 4.46 13.57
C ASN A 508 19.38 5.32 12.35
N ILE A 509 19.71 6.59 12.55
CA ILE A 509 20.09 7.50 11.46
C ILE A 509 21.62 7.62 11.44
N CYS A 510 22.22 7.32 10.29
CA CYS A 510 23.66 7.30 10.08
C CYS A 510 24.04 8.35 9.04
N GLN A 511 24.80 9.38 9.46
CA GLN A 511 25.39 10.34 8.52
C GLN A 511 26.61 9.71 7.82
N SER A 512 26.44 9.24 6.59
CA SER A 512 27.52 8.60 5.82
C SER A 512 27.23 8.63 4.31
N ASP A 513 28.30 8.66 3.50
CA ASP A 513 28.20 8.23 2.10
C ASP A 513 27.87 6.73 2.10
N PHE A 514 26.68 6.34 1.63
CA PHE A 514 26.28 4.93 1.61
C PHE A 514 27.26 4.09 0.80
N LEU A 515 27.90 4.61 -0.26
CA LEU A 515 28.85 3.83 -1.05
C LEU A 515 30.14 3.50 -0.27
N GLU A 516 30.42 4.20 0.83
CA GLU A 516 31.53 3.93 1.76
C GLU A 516 31.07 3.36 3.11
N PHE A 517 29.77 3.42 3.41
CA PHE A 517 29.20 2.90 4.65
C PHE A 517 29.51 1.41 4.88
N PRO A 518 30.04 1.00 6.04
CA PRO A 518 30.34 -0.40 6.30
C PRO A 518 29.07 -1.21 6.58
N VAL A 519 28.72 -2.14 5.68
CA VAL A 519 27.63 -3.09 5.90
C VAL A 519 28.19 -4.25 6.75
N THR A 520 28.12 -4.11 8.07
CA THR A 520 28.74 -5.06 9.03
C THR A 520 27.86 -6.25 9.38
N GLN A 521 26.57 -6.21 9.03
CA GLN A 521 25.59 -7.25 9.29
C GLN A 521 24.70 -7.45 8.06
N HIS A 522 24.20 -8.66 7.89
CA HIS A 522 23.22 -8.97 6.85
C HIS A 522 21.84 -8.44 7.26
N TYR A 523 21.11 -7.83 6.33
CA TYR A 523 19.77 -7.30 6.56
C TYR A 523 18.69 -8.28 6.08
N ASP A 524 17.49 -8.18 6.64
CA ASP A 524 16.34 -8.94 6.15
C ASP A 524 15.74 -8.26 4.92
N LEU A 525 15.76 -6.92 4.89
CA LEU A 525 15.23 -6.11 3.78
C LEU A 525 16.13 -4.92 3.50
N VAL A 526 16.39 -4.65 2.23
CA VAL A 526 16.71 -3.31 1.73
C VAL A 526 15.49 -2.76 1.02
N ALA A 527 15.08 -1.54 1.34
CA ALA A 527 14.00 -0.85 0.63
C ALA A 527 14.45 0.58 0.34
N THR A 528 14.54 0.96 -0.94
CA THR A 528 15.17 2.24 -1.31
C THR A 528 14.73 2.86 -2.64
N ASN A 529 14.94 4.17 -2.75
CA ASN A 529 14.96 4.91 -4.02
C ASN A 529 16.36 5.54 -4.21
N PRO A 530 17.34 4.81 -4.80
CA PRO A 530 18.70 5.31 -4.94
C PRO A 530 18.76 6.56 -5.83
N PRO A 531 19.71 7.48 -5.57
CA PRO A 531 19.80 8.74 -6.29
C PRO A 531 20.10 8.52 -7.78
N TYR A 532 19.45 9.32 -8.61
CA TYR A 532 19.69 9.34 -10.05
C TYR A 532 20.85 10.27 -10.41
N GLY A 533 21.79 9.79 -11.21
CA GLY A 533 22.84 10.66 -11.77
C GLY A 533 24.18 9.96 -11.93
N LYS A 534 25.22 10.76 -12.20
CA LYS A 534 26.61 10.30 -12.25
C LYS A 534 27.41 11.00 -11.17
N THR A 535 28.32 10.28 -10.56
CA THR A 535 29.29 10.81 -9.59
C THR A 535 30.65 11.06 -10.23
N HIS A 536 31.34 12.10 -9.76
CA HIS A 536 32.74 12.35 -10.07
C HIS A 536 33.69 11.61 -9.13
N LYS A 537 33.22 11.26 -7.92
CA LYS A 537 33.97 10.47 -6.95
C LYS A 537 34.11 9.04 -7.45
N LYS A 538 35.31 8.48 -7.38
CA LYS A 538 35.59 7.11 -7.82
C LYS A 538 35.43 6.16 -6.64
N TYR A 539 34.87 4.97 -6.90
CA TYR A 539 34.72 3.90 -5.91
C TYR A 539 35.41 2.61 -6.40
N PRO A 540 36.76 2.55 -6.40
CA PRO A 540 37.51 1.44 -7.00
C PRO A 540 37.14 0.06 -6.44
N GLN A 541 36.76 0.00 -5.17
CA GLN A 541 36.37 -1.24 -4.49
C GLN A 541 35.05 -1.82 -5.02
N LEU A 542 34.14 -0.95 -5.53
CA LEU A 542 32.86 -1.37 -6.11
C LEU A 542 32.97 -1.60 -7.62
N THR A 543 33.84 -0.87 -8.29
CA THR A 543 34.00 -0.92 -9.75
C THR A 543 35.15 -1.84 -10.18
N THR A 544 35.20 -3.05 -9.67
CA THR A 544 36.22 -4.05 -10.01
C THR A 544 35.81 -4.89 -11.23
N GLY A 545 36.79 -5.47 -11.93
CA GLY A 545 36.55 -6.34 -13.09
C GLY A 545 35.78 -5.66 -14.23
N THR A 546 34.63 -6.23 -14.59
CA THR A 546 33.76 -5.76 -15.68
C THR A 546 32.74 -4.70 -15.24
N HIS A 547 32.60 -4.42 -13.95
CA HIS A 547 31.58 -3.53 -13.39
C HIS A 547 32.01 -2.05 -13.36
N LYS A 548 32.49 -1.52 -14.49
CA LYS A 548 32.90 -0.13 -14.59
C LYS A 548 31.69 0.78 -14.82
N THR A 549 31.32 1.57 -13.81
CA THR A 549 30.24 2.55 -13.92
C THR A 549 30.52 3.77 -13.05
N THR A 550 30.02 4.93 -13.48
CA THR A 550 29.96 6.15 -12.67
C THR A 550 28.53 6.53 -12.31
N ASN A 551 27.56 5.69 -12.68
CA ASN A 551 26.15 5.91 -12.41
C ASN A 551 25.83 5.56 -10.95
N LEU A 552 25.22 6.49 -10.21
CA LEU A 552 24.99 6.37 -8.77
C LEU A 552 24.12 5.16 -8.43
N PHE A 553 22.94 5.01 -9.02
CA PHE A 553 22.07 3.88 -8.67
C PHE A 553 22.69 2.54 -9.06
N ALA A 554 23.50 2.48 -10.12
CA ALA A 554 24.23 1.27 -10.48
C ALA A 554 25.31 0.91 -9.44
N LEU A 555 26.00 1.90 -8.87
CA LEU A 555 26.93 1.71 -7.76
C LEU A 555 26.22 1.24 -6.48
N PHE A 556 25.03 1.78 -6.20
CA PHE A 556 24.18 1.31 -5.11
C PHE A 556 23.84 -0.16 -5.29
N LEU A 557 23.36 -0.57 -6.47
CA LEU A 557 23.07 -1.97 -6.76
C LEU A 557 24.29 -2.88 -6.59
N LEU A 558 25.47 -2.49 -7.10
CA LEU A 558 26.70 -3.27 -6.88
C LEU A 558 27.01 -3.48 -5.40
N LYS A 559 26.77 -2.48 -4.55
CA LYS A 559 26.98 -2.59 -3.11
C LYS A 559 25.88 -3.41 -2.40
N LEU A 560 24.64 -3.30 -2.87
CA LEU A 560 23.48 -3.94 -2.26
C LEU A 560 23.36 -5.44 -2.56
N TYR A 561 24.02 -5.94 -3.61
CA TYR A 561 23.86 -7.31 -4.11
C TYR A 561 23.92 -8.42 -3.05
N ASN A 562 24.75 -8.26 -2.00
CA ASN A 562 24.86 -9.22 -0.88
C ASN A 562 24.49 -8.60 0.48
N ALA A 563 23.76 -7.49 0.49
CA ALA A 563 23.45 -6.76 1.72
C ALA A 563 22.21 -7.28 2.46
N ALA A 564 21.27 -7.94 1.76
CA ALA A 564 20.00 -8.36 2.33
C ALA A 564 19.37 -9.58 1.65
N ASP A 565 18.46 -10.27 2.37
CA ASP A 565 17.66 -11.39 1.85
C ASP A 565 16.69 -10.92 0.74
N ASP A 566 16.05 -9.78 0.96
CA ASP A 566 15.17 -9.09 0.02
C ASP A 566 15.70 -7.68 -0.30
N ILE A 567 15.67 -7.29 -1.57
CA ILE A 567 16.07 -5.96 -2.04
C ILE A 567 14.94 -5.38 -2.89
N VAL A 568 14.31 -4.31 -2.40
CA VAL A 568 13.30 -3.53 -3.09
C VAL A 568 13.89 -2.18 -3.47
N CYS A 569 13.97 -1.90 -4.77
CA CYS A 569 14.48 -0.63 -5.25
C CYS A 569 13.54 0.01 -6.28
N ILE A 570 13.36 1.33 -6.19
CA ILE A 570 12.75 2.15 -7.24
C ILE A 570 13.88 2.69 -8.10
N ILE A 571 13.95 2.28 -9.36
CA ILE A 571 15.05 2.63 -10.27
C ILE A 571 14.53 3.08 -11.64
N PRO A 572 15.34 3.81 -12.41
CA PRO A 572 15.02 4.13 -13.79
C PRO A 572 14.78 2.88 -14.66
N LYS A 573 13.73 2.92 -15.49
CA LYS A 573 13.37 1.86 -16.44
C LYS A 573 14.47 1.57 -17.46
N ASN A 574 15.31 2.57 -17.78
CA ASN A 574 16.44 2.38 -18.67
C ASN A 574 17.45 1.34 -18.13
N PHE A 575 17.41 0.99 -16.84
CA PHE A 575 18.14 -0.15 -16.28
C PHE A 575 17.90 -1.41 -17.08
N ALA A 576 16.69 -1.67 -17.59
CA ALA A 576 16.35 -2.88 -18.35
C ALA A 576 16.97 -2.93 -19.77
N ILE A 577 17.30 -1.77 -20.36
CA ILE A 577 17.51 -1.63 -21.80
C ILE A 577 18.79 -0.90 -22.23
N ALA A 578 19.45 -0.12 -21.36
CA ALA A 578 20.63 0.66 -21.75
C ALA A 578 21.93 -0.14 -21.59
N ASP A 579 22.90 0.06 -22.48
CA ASP A 579 24.20 -0.64 -22.48
C ASP A 579 25.01 -0.38 -21.19
N GLU A 580 24.92 0.84 -20.64
CA GLU A 580 25.68 1.23 -19.44
C GLU A 580 25.36 0.40 -18.18
N PHE A 581 24.23 -0.33 -18.16
CA PHE A 581 23.83 -1.20 -17.06
C PHE A 581 23.98 -2.69 -17.37
N TYR A 582 24.52 -3.07 -18.53
CA TYR A 582 24.56 -4.47 -18.95
C TYR A 582 25.21 -5.39 -17.91
N THR A 583 26.36 -5.00 -17.36
CA THR A 583 27.11 -5.85 -16.41
C THR A 583 26.42 -5.93 -15.04
N VAL A 584 25.80 -4.83 -14.58
CA VAL A 584 25.02 -4.82 -13.33
C VAL A 584 23.72 -5.61 -13.48
N ARG A 585 22.99 -5.45 -14.60
CA ARG A 585 21.84 -6.30 -14.94
C ARG A 585 22.21 -7.77 -14.88
N LYS A 586 23.30 -8.17 -15.56
CA LYS A 586 23.76 -9.57 -15.60
C LYS A 586 24.10 -10.13 -14.21
N LEU A 587 24.69 -9.32 -13.34
CA LEU A 587 24.91 -9.70 -11.94
C LEU A 587 23.57 -10.02 -11.24
N TYR A 588 22.56 -9.16 -11.43
CA TYR A 588 21.24 -9.30 -10.81
C TYR A 588 20.34 -10.39 -11.44
N GLU A 589 20.71 -10.97 -12.59
CA GLU A 589 20.04 -12.17 -13.12
C GLU A 589 20.23 -13.40 -12.22
N ASN A 590 21.21 -13.36 -11.30
CA ASN A 590 21.46 -14.42 -10.31
C ASN A 590 20.53 -14.35 -9.09
N LEU A 591 19.76 -13.28 -8.93
CA LEU A 591 18.75 -13.17 -7.88
C LEU A 591 17.38 -13.52 -8.45
N ASN A 592 16.50 -14.06 -7.62
CA ASN A 592 15.11 -14.22 -8.01
C ASN A 592 14.42 -12.85 -7.98
N ILE A 593 13.46 -12.66 -8.88
CA ILE A 593 12.60 -11.50 -8.94
C ILE A 593 11.21 -11.95 -8.53
N VAL A 594 10.61 -11.23 -7.59
CA VAL A 594 9.22 -11.46 -7.19
C VAL A 594 8.30 -10.64 -8.08
N ARG A 595 8.63 -9.35 -8.24
CA ARG A 595 7.75 -8.37 -8.87
C ARG A 595 8.52 -7.24 -9.54
N ILE A 596 7.98 -6.75 -10.66
CA ILE A 596 8.38 -5.50 -11.31
C ILE A 596 7.13 -4.64 -11.50
N CYS A 597 7.11 -3.43 -10.96
CA CYS A 597 6.05 -2.46 -11.21
C CYS A 597 6.57 -1.38 -12.15
N ASP A 598 5.98 -1.25 -13.34
CA ASP A 598 6.29 -0.18 -14.31
C ASP A 598 5.30 0.97 -14.17
N PHE A 599 5.81 2.09 -13.65
CA PHE A 599 5.01 3.29 -13.41
C PHE A 599 5.12 4.34 -14.53
N GLY A 600 6.03 4.13 -15.48
CA GLY A 600 6.38 5.12 -16.50
C GLY A 600 6.74 6.49 -15.90
N VAL A 601 6.32 7.57 -16.57
CA VAL A 601 6.54 8.97 -16.15
C VAL A 601 5.47 9.51 -15.20
N LYS A 602 4.48 8.68 -14.81
CA LYS A 602 3.22 9.15 -14.20
C LYS A 602 3.42 9.91 -12.89
N TYR A 603 4.44 9.53 -12.11
CA TYR A 603 4.69 10.06 -10.76
C TYR A 603 5.92 10.96 -10.65
N PHE A 604 6.86 10.90 -11.60
CA PHE A 604 8.10 11.70 -11.61
C PHE A 604 8.13 12.71 -12.77
N LYS A 605 7.12 13.59 -12.83
CA LYS A 605 6.96 14.55 -13.94
C LYS A 605 8.01 15.65 -14.00
N LYS A 606 8.68 15.99 -12.88
CA LYS A 606 9.70 17.06 -12.84
C LYS A 606 11.01 16.66 -13.49
N VAL A 607 11.40 15.39 -13.37
CA VAL A 607 12.63 14.84 -13.95
C VAL A 607 12.46 14.20 -15.30
N PHE A 608 11.21 13.91 -15.71
CA PHE A 608 10.93 13.17 -16.93
C PHE A 608 11.74 11.86 -16.97
N ILE A 609 11.63 11.05 -15.91
CA ILE A 609 12.22 9.71 -15.83
C ILE A 609 11.10 8.68 -15.79
N GLU A 610 11.22 7.64 -16.60
CA GLU A 610 10.41 6.43 -16.46
C GLU A 610 10.99 5.59 -15.32
N ILE A 611 10.18 5.31 -14.30
CA ILE A 611 10.62 4.53 -13.14
C ILE A 611 9.91 3.18 -13.08
N ILE A 612 10.65 2.20 -12.57
CA ILE A 612 10.13 0.89 -12.19
C ILE A 612 10.50 0.63 -10.73
N SER A 613 9.70 -0.15 -10.00
CA SER A 613 10.20 -0.83 -8.80
C SER A 613 10.49 -2.29 -9.12
N ILE A 614 11.55 -2.83 -8.51
CA ILE A 614 11.91 -4.25 -8.61
C ILE A 614 12.11 -4.79 -7.20
N HIS A 615 11.53 -5.96 -6.94
CA HIS A 615 11.76 -6.75 -5.73
C HIS A 615 12.60 -7.97 -6.08
N PHE A 616 13.88 -7.91 -5.71
CA PHE A 616 14.83 -9.02 -5.77
C PHE A 616 14.81 -9.80 -4.46
N THR A 617 15.06 -11.11 -4.53
CA THR A 617 15.09 -11.98 -3.36
C THR A 617 16.04 -13.15 -3.56
N HIS A 618 16.65 -13.62 -2.47
CA HIS A 618 17.37 -14.89 -2.45
C HIS A 618 16.45 -16.11 -2.30
N HIS A 619 15.17 -15.88 -2.01
CA HIS A 619 14.16 -16.94 -1.91
C HIS A 619 13.66 -17.42 -3.27
N TYR A 620 13.18 -18.66 -3.36
CA TYR A 620 12.69 -19.22 -4.63
C TYR A 620 11.41 -18.50 -5.09
N SER A 621 11.42 -18.04 -6.35
CA SER A 621 10.24 -17.49 -7.03
C SER A 621 9.98 -18.27 -8.32
N ARG A 622 8.74 -18.74 -8.53
CA ARG A 622 8.38 -19.55 -9.72
C ARG A 622 8.20 -18.67 -10.96
N ASN A 623 7.35 -17.64 -10.83
CA ASN A 623 7.02 -16.70 -11.90
C ASN A 623 7.17 -15.29 -11.36
N ILE A 624 7.63 -14.39 -12.22
CA ILE A 624 7.62 -12.95 -11.94
C ILE A 624 6.23 -12.37 -12.21
N GLU A 625 5.82 -11.42 -11.38
CA GLU A 625 4.67 -10.55 -11.64
C GLU A 625 5.16 -9.21 -12.21
N ILE A 626 4.74 -8.85 -13.42
CA ILE A 626 5.03 -7.55 -14.02
C ILE A 626 3.74 -6.75 -14.10
N VAL A 627 3.69 -5.60 -13.43
CA VAL A 627 2.51 -4.72 -13.40
C VAL A 627 2.80 -3.44 -14.17
N ASP A 628 2.11 -3.27 -15.28
CA ASP A 628 2.13 -2.08 -16.13
C ASP A 628 1.01 -1.12 -15.70
N TYR A 629 1.36 -0.11 -14.92
CA TYR A 629 0.42 0.91 -14.46
C TYR A 629 0.09 1.94 -15.54
N ILE A 630 0.80 1.95 -16.66
CA ILE A 630 0.53 2.84 -17.79
C ILE A 630 -0.66 2.31 -18.58
N ASN A 631 -0.67 1.00 -18.84
CA ASN A 631 -1.69 0.33 -19.66
C ASN A 631 -2.67 -0.53 -18.84
N ASN A 632 -2.63 -0.45 -17.50
CA ASN A 632 -3.48 -1.19 -16.58
C ASN A 632 -3.47 -2.71 -16.86
N ARG A 633 -2.27 -3.28 -16.96
CA ARG A 633 -2.07 -4.69 -17.33
C ARG A 633 -1.12 -5.37 -16.36
N THR A 634 -1.42 -6.62 -16.00
CA THR A 634 -0.51 -7.49 -15.25
C THR A 634 -0.12 -8.70 -16.08
N VAL A 635 1.15 -9.08 -16.04
CA VAL A 635 1.72 -10.24 -16.74
C VAL A 635 2.40 -11.15 -15.72
N TYR A 636 2.14 -12.45 -15.85
CA TYR A 636 2.81 -13.50 -15.07
C TYR A 636 3.61 -14.38 -16.02
N GLN A 637 4.92 -14.50 -15.81
CA GLN A 637 5.77 -15.32 -16.68
C GLN A 637 7.04 -15.79 -15.95
N PRO A 638 7.75 -16.82 -16.47
CA PRO A 638 9.02 -17.24 -15.90
C PRO A 638 10.06 -16.11 -15.97
N GLN A 639 10.87 -15.94 -14.93
CA GLN A 639 11.91 -14.91 -14.89
C GLN A 639 12.88 -15.01 -16.07
N GLY A 640 13.39 -16.21 -16.37
CA GLY A 640 14.30 -16.41 -17.50
C GLY A 640 13.70 -16.04 -18.86
N TYR A 641 12.38 -15.94 -18.98
CA TYR A 641 11.72 -15.56 -20.24
C TYR A 641 11.96 -14.09 -20.60
N ILE A 642 12.06 -13.19 -19.61
CA ILE A 642 12.34 -11.77 -19.88
C ILE A 642 13.80 -11.52 -20.25
N TYR A 643 14.71 -12.43 -19.93
CA TYR A 643 16.11 -12.30 -20.31
C TYR A 643 16.28 -12.74 -21.76
N HIS A 644 16.67 -11.80 -22.61
CA HIS A 644 16.97 -12.08 -24.01
C HIS A 644 18.31 -11.44 -24.33
N ASP A 645 19.32 -12.24 -24.67
CA ASP A 645 20.68 -11.83 -25.04
C ASP A 645 21.26 -10.67 -24.20
N LYS A 646 21.03 -9.43 -24.65
CA LYS A 646 21.61 -8.20 -24.11
C LYS A 646 20.69 -7.45 -23.13
N LEU A 647 19.38 -7.71 -23.15
CA LEU A 647 18.36 -6.89 -22.49
C LEU A 647 17.39 -7.68 -21.62
N TRP A 648 16.68 -6.96 -20.75
CA TRP A 648 15.48 -7.45 -20.07
C TRP A 648 14.25 -6.95 -20.83
N LEU A 649 13.56 -7.86 -21.52
CA LEU A 649 12.39 -7.60 -22.34
C LEU A 649 11.12 -7.84 -21.51
N LEU A 650 10.73 -6.84 -20.71
CA LEU A 650 9.65 -6.98 -19.72
C LEU A 650 8.33 -7.47 -20.33
N TYR A 651 8.04 -7.06 -21.57
CA TYR A 651 6.78 -7.34 -22.26
C TYR A 651 6.91 -8.36 -23.41
N ARG A 652 8.00 -9.15 -23.42
CA ARG A 652 8.21 -10.26 -24.36
C ARG A 652 7.00 -11.19 -24.37
N ASN A 653 6.62 -11.65 -25.56
CA ASN A 653 5.49 -12.54 -25.75
C ASN A 653 5.67 -13.40 -27.00
N LYS A 654 4.75 -14.34 -27.24
CA LYS A 654 4.79 -15.27 -28.37
C LYS A 654 4.85 -14.60 -29.74
N TRP A 655 4.20 -13.44 -29.92
CA TRP A 655 4.29 -12.70 -31.18
C TRP A 655 5.71 -12.19 -31.42
N PHE A 656 6.36 -11.62 -30.39
CA PHE A 656 7.76 -11.21 -30.45
C PHE A 656 8.69 -12.37 -30.82
N ASP A 657 8.52 -13.52 -30.16
CA ASP A 657 9.34 -14.72 -30.40
C ASP A 657 9.24 -15.23 -31.85
N ASN A 658 8.07 -15.09 -32.47
CA ASN A 658 7.87 -15.49 -33.86
C ASN A 658 8.43 -14.46 -34.84
N TYR A 659 8.34 -13.17 -34.50
CA TYR A 659 8.85 -12.10 -35.35
C TYR A 659 10.38 -12.07 -35.36
N ILE A 660 11.03 -12.15 -34.19
CA ILE A 660 12.49 -12.04 -34.09
C ILE A 660 13.22 -13.18 -34.82
N LYS A 661 12.61 -14.36 -34.94
CA LYS A 661 13.16 -15.49 -35.72
C LYS A 661 13.31 -15.20 -37.21
N GLN A 662 12.64 -14.17 -37.71
CA GLN A 662 12.71 -13.76 -39.10
C GLN A 662 13.88 -12.79 -39.35
N LEU A 663 14.56 -12.36 -38.29
CA LEU A 663 15.64 -11.38 -38.33
C LEU A 663 17.00 -12.03 -38.06
N GLN A 664 18.01 -11.59 -38.79
CA GLN A 664 19.41 -11.76 -38.46
C GLN A 664 19.86 -10.59 -37.59
N LEU A 665 20.26 -10.87 -36.35
CA LEU A 665 20.65 -9.88 -35.34
C LEU A 665 22.17 -9.61 -35.36
N ASP A 666 22.59 -8.59 -34.61
CA ASP A 666 24.00 -8.21 -34.41
C ASP A 666 24.78 -7.84 -35.67
N VAL A 667 24.08 -7.37 -36.70
CA VAL A 667 24.64 -7.15 -38.05
C VAL A 667 25.29 -5.77 -38.26
N PHE A 668 25.02 -4.80 -37.39
CA PHE A 668 25.55 -3.44 -37.48
C PHE A 668 26.50 -3.10 -36.33
N SER A 669 27.52 -2.31 -36.65
CA SER A 669 28.22 -1.41 -35.74
C SER A 669 27.77 0.03 -36.03
N PHE A 670 28.21 1.01 -35.25
CA PHE A 670 27.79 2.39 -35.47
C PHE A 670 28.89 3.41 -35.18
N VAL A 671 28.80 4.56 -35.85
CA VAL A 671 29.59 5.76 -35.56
C VAL A 671 28.63 6.93 -35.34
N ARG A 672 28.92 7.75 -34.33
CA ARG A 672 28.14 8.94 -34.00
C ARG A 672 29.03 10.03 -33.44
N ASP A 673 28.98 11.21 -34.04
CA ASP A 673 29.72 12.38 -33.55
C ASP A 673 28.80 13.31 -32.75
N ARG A 674 29.10 13.49 -31.46
CA ARG A 674 28.34 14.39 -30.57
C ARG A 674 28.92 15.82 -30.54
N ALA A 675 30.09 16.05 -31.14
CA ALA A 675 30.74 17.36 -31.15
C ALA A 675 30.05 18.34 -32.11
N ILE A 676 29.29 17.84 -33.09
CA ILE A 676 28.48 18.66 -34.00
C ILE A 676 27.23 19.14 -33.26
N THR A 677 27.38 20.26 -32.55
CA THR A 677 26.31 20.93 -31.80
C THR A 677 25.74 22.10 -32.62
N ASN A 678 24.57 22.61 -32.24
CA ASN A 678 23.96 23.76 -32.93
C ASN A 678 24.87 25.01 -32.97
N ALA A 679 25.80 25.15 -32.03
CA ALA A 679 26.76 26.26 -32.01
C ALA A 679 27.77 26.20 -33.16
N CYS A 680 27.97 25.02 -33.77
CA CYS A 680 28.87 24.82 -34.90
C CYS A 680 28.18 25.01 -36.26
N LEU A 681 26.89 25.37 -36.28
CA LEU A 681 26.04 25.32 -37.47
C LEU A 681 25.57 26.71 -37.90
N ALA A 682 25.46 26.92 -39.20
CA ALA A 682 24.95 28.14 -39.83
C ALA A 682 23.64 27.88 -40.60
N GLU A 683 22.93 28.96 -40.98
CA GLU A 683 21.73 28.88 -41.84
C GLU A 683 22.05 28.49 -43.28
N ASN A 684 23.27 28.78 -43.75
CA ASN A 684 23.75 28.48 -45.10
C ASN A 684 25.19 27.95 -45.02
N GLY A 685 25.61 27.15 -45.99
CA GLY A 685 26.98 26.63 -46.07
C GLY A 685 27.13 25.52 -47.10
N LYS A 686 28.35 24.99 -47.23
CA LYS A 686 28.71 24.00 -48.26
C LYS A 686 28.12 22.61 -48.01
N ILE A 687 28.11 22.17 -46.75
CA ILE A 687 27.69 20.82 -46.38
C ILE A 687 26.47 20.91 -45.48
N ARG A 688 25.40 20.21 -45.86
CA ARG A 688 24.17 20.18 -45.08
C ARG A 688 24.30 19.23 -43.89
N VAL A 689 23.83 19.65 -42.72
CA VAL A 689 23.83 18.84 -41.50
C VAL A 689 22.44 18.29 -41.22
N LEU A 690 22.27 16.98 -41.41
CA LEU A 690 21.06 16.25 -41.10
C LEU A 690 20.89 16.07 -39.60
N ARG A 691 19.67 16.32 -39.14
CA ARG A 691 19.21 16.12 -37.76
C ARG A 691 17.97 15.22 -37.78
N SER A 692 17.60 14.65 -36.63
CA SER A 692 16.59 13.59 -36.56
C SER A 692 15.27 13.90 -37.27
N LYS A 693 14.78 15.14 -37.27
CA LYS A 693 13.53 15.51 -37.96
C LYS A 693 13.64 15.52 -39.49
N ASN A 694 14.84 15.61 -40.05
CA ASN A 694 15.05 15.56 -41.50
C ASN A 694 14.74 14.18 -42.09
N ILE A 695 14.77 13.13 -41.28
CA ILE A 695 14.38 11.78 -41.69
C ILE A 695 12.92 11.58 -41.26
N LEU A 696 12.02 11.53 -42.24
CA LEU A 696 10.60 11.26 -42.03
C LEU A 696 10.35 9.80 -41.64
N ASP A 697 9.14 9.52 -41.16
CA ASP A 697 8.71 8.22 -40.65
C ASP A 697 8.82 7.08 -41.67
N ASP A 698 8.74 7.38 -42.96
CA ASP A 698 8.93 6.45 -44.08
C ASP A 698 10.41 6.23 -44.47
N GLY A 699 11.34 6.94 -43.81
CA GLY A 699 12.77 6.92 -44.10
C GLY A 699 13.22 7.94 -45.17
N SER A 700 12.32 8.74 -45.72
CA SER A 700 12.69 9.79 -46.67
C SER A 700 13.45 10.93 -45.99
N VAL A 701 14.45 11.48 -46.69
CA VAL A 701 15.21 12.65 -46.23
C VAL A 701 14.63 13.90 -46.88
N VAL A 702 14.14 14.84 -46.08
CA VAL A 702 13.47 16.06 -46.55
C VAL A 702 14.17 17.33 -46.10
N ASN A 703 13.99 18.39 -46.89
CA ASN A 703 14.35 19.74 -46.49
C ASN A 703 13.24 20.32 -45.61
N ILE A 704 13.63 20.98 -44.53
CA ILE A 704 12.69 21.58 -43.60
C ILE A 704 13.09 23.04 -43.40
N ASP A 705 12.22 23.94 -43.88
CA ASP A 705 12.44 25.37 -43.80
C ASP A 705 12.62 25.84 -42.34
N GLY A 706 13.62 26.70 -42.11
CA GLY A 706 14.02 27.17 -40.78
C GLY A 706 14.63 26.10 -39.84
N TYR A 707 14.68 24.82 -40.24
CA TYR A 707 15.29 23.74 -39.47
C TYR A 707 16.58 23.21 -40.10
N ASP A 708 16.74 23.32 -41.40
CA ASP A 708 18.00 22.91 -42.03
C ASP A 708 19.17 23.78 -41.57
N LYS A 709 20.34 23.15 -41.43
CA LYS A 709 21.56 23.75 -40.93
C LYS A 709 22.75 23.26 -41.73
N TYR A 710 23.80 24.06 -41.77
CA TYR A 710 24.96 23.82 -42.63
C TYR A 710 26.27 24.06 -41.90
N ILE A 711 27.34 23.51 -42.45
CA ILE A 711 28.71 23.70 -42.00
C ILE A 711 29.67 23.70 -43.20
N ASP A 712 30.70 24.54 -43.17
CA ASP A 712 31.64 24.68 -44.29
C ASP A 712 32.86 23.76 -44.17
N ASP A 713 33.34 23.52 -42.95
CA ASP A 713 34.49 22.67 -42.67
C ASP A 713 34.12 21.53 -41.70
N VAL A 714 34.18 20.31 -42.22
CA VAL A 714 33.88 19.09 -41.47
C VAL A 714 35.12 18.30 -41.06
N SER A 715 36.32 18.72 -41.50
CA SER A 715 37.57 17.95 -41.38
C SER A 715 37.90 17.51 -39.95
N LYS A 716 37.52 18.32 -38.96
CA LYS A 716 37.72 18.06 -37.53
C LYS A 716 36.76 17.03 -36.91
N PHE A 717 35.72 16.60 -37.63
CA PHE A 717 34.73 15.65 -37.12
C PHE A 717 34.97 14.26 -37.68
N SER A 718 34.80 13.24 -36.83
CA SER A 718 35.07 11.84 -37.20
C SER A 718 34.14 11.34 -38.31
N ILE A 719 32.92 11.90 -38.38
CA ILE A 719 31.92 11.57 -39.39
C ILE A 719 32.23 12.12 -40.79
N SER A 720 33.23 13.00 -40.93
CA SER A 720 33.65 13.51 -42.25
C SER A 720 34.10 12.41 -43.21
N ALA A 721 34.64 11.31 -42.67
CA ALA A 721 35.02 10.12 -43.43
C ALA A 721 33.83 9.45 -44.17
N TYR A 722 32.60 9.78 -43.80
CA TYR A 722 31.38 9.21 -44.38
C TYR A 722 30.69 10.15 -45.39
N LEU A 723 31.23 11.36 -45.62
CA LEU A 723 30.70 12.28 -46.63
C LEU A 723 30.67 11.58 -48.00
N ASN A 724 29.53 11.62 -48.69
CA ASN A 724 29.31 11.01 -50.01
C ASN A 724 29.51 9.48 -50.08
N THR A 725 29.51 8.78 -48.93
CA THR A 725 29.64 7.31 -48.89
C THR A 725 28.32 6.56 -49.05
N ARG A 726 27.19 7.29 -49.05
CA ARG A 726 25.83 6.71 -49.04
C ARG A 726 25.58 5.75 -47.87
N ALA A 727 26.21 6.01 -46.73
CA ALA A 727 26.07 5.19 -45.54
C ALA A 727 24.62 5.15 -45.00
N ILE A 728 24.30 4.12 -44.22
CA ILE A 728 22.97 3.96 -43.62
C ILE A 728 22.87 4.89 -42.41
N LEU A 729 21.80 5.68 -42.37
CA LEU A 729 21.47 6.58 -41.29
C LEU A 729 20.34 6.01 -40.46
N MET A 730 20.47 6.08 -39.14
CA MET A 730 19.37 5.78 -38.22
C MET A 730 19.29 6.85 -37.14
N PRO A 731 18.16 7.58 -37.02
CA PRO A 731 17.91 8.44 -35.88
C PRO A 731 18.05 7.70 -34.56
N ASN A 732 18.34 8.42 -33.47
CA ASN A 732 18.32 7.86 -32.13
C ASN A 732 17.02 7.08 -31.86
N PHE A 733 17.14 5.99 -31.11
CA PHE A 733 16.10 4.97 -30.95
C PHE A 733 14.86 5.49 -30.25
N THR A 734 13.85 5.81 -31.06
CA THR A 734 12.45 6.02 -30.64
C THR A 734 11.63 4.76 -30.93
N TYR A 735 10.35 4.72 -30.56
CA TYR A 735 9.43 3.69 -31.05
C TYR A 735 9.07 3.87 -32.54
N ASN A 736 9.35 5.05 -33.12
CA ASN A 736 9.25 5.33 -34.55
C ASN A 736 10.61 5.08 -35.21
N THR A 737 11.01 3.81 -35.23
CA THR A 737 12.19 3.35 -35.97
C THR A 737 12.04 3.68 -37.45
N ARG A 738 13.16 4.03 -38.07
CA ARG A 738 13.32 4.32 -39.50
C ARG A 738 14.79 4.43 -39.83
N ALA A 739 15.15 4.18 -41.08
CA ALA A 739 16.49 4.38 -41.58
C ALA A 739 16.45 5.04 -42.95
N ALA A 740 17.53 5.72 -43.31
CA ALA A 740 17.68 6.40 -44.59
C ALA A 740 19.07 6.15 -45.17
N ILE A 741 19.26 6.42 -46.46
CA ILE A 741 20.59 6.52 -47.06
C ILE A 741 21.07 7.95 -46.92
N LEU A 742 22.33 8.14 -46.51
CA LEU A 742 22.98 9.45 -46.45
C LEU A 742 23.03 10.09 -47.86
N PRO A 743 22.33 11.22 -48.09
CA PRO A 743 22.42 11.93 -49.36
C PRO A 743 23.79 12.58 -49.57
N ASP A 744 24.14 12.81 -50.84
CA ASP A 744 25.39 13.48 -51.21
C ASP A 744 25.42 14.92 -50.65
N ASN A 745 26.62 15.40 -50.34
CA ASN A 745 26.90 16.70 -49.74
C ASN A 745 26.19 16.94 -48.40
N THR A 746 25.93 15.86 -47.65
CA THR A 746 25.32 15.93 -46.32
C THR A 746 26.09 15.11 -45.28
N ILE A 747 25.91 15.45 -44.01
CA ILE A 747 26.44 14.72 -42.85
C ILE A 747 25.44 14.72 -41.68
N PRO A 748 25.41 13.69 -40.82
CA PRO A 748 24.55 13.71 -39.63
C PRO A 748 25.18 14.44 -38.44
N ASN A 749 24.36 15.04 -37.58
CA ASN A 749 24.78 15.45 -36.23
C ASN A 749 24.55 14.31 -35.20
N GLY A 750 24.84 14.58 -33.92
CA GLY A 750 24.73 13.60 -32.84
C GLY A 750 23.32 13.03 -32.56
N SER A 751 22.27 13.48 -33.26
CA SER A 751 20.91 12.92 -33.17
C SER A 751 20.66 11.75 -34.12
N ILE A 752 21.57 11.48 -35.05
CA ILE A 752 21.52 10.38 -36.03
C ILE A 752 22.84 9.62 -35.93
N ALA A 753 22.80 8.29 -35.92
CA ALA A 753 24.00 7.47 -36.07
C ALA A 753 24.14 6.97 -37.51
N ILE A 754 25.39 6.75 -37.91
CA ILE A 754 25.74 6.02 -39.11
C ILE A 754 25.86 4.55 -38.74
N LEU A 755 25.10 3.67 -39.39
CA LEU A 755 25.17 2.23 -39.21
C LEU A 755 26.14 1.63 -40.22
N ILE A 756 27.04 0.77 -39.73
CA ILE A 756 28.11 0.15 -40.50
C ILE A 756 27.92 -1.36 -40.44
N PRO A 757 27.60 -2.04 -41.55
CA PRO A 757 27.55 -3.50 -41.60
C PRO A 757 28.84 -4.13 -41.08
N LYS A 758 28.74 -5.10 -40.16
CA LYS A 758 29.93 -5.82 -39.64
C LYS A 758 30.52 -6.80 -40.65
N GLN A 759 29.73 -7.18 -41.65
CA GLN A 759 30.09 -8.11 -42.72
C GLN A 759 29.57 -7.54 -44.04
N HIS A 760 30.02 -8.08 -45.18
CA HIS A 760 29.38 -7.78 -46.46
C HIS A 760 27.96 -8.35 -46.45
N ILE A 761 26.98 -7.45 -46.40
CA ILE A 761 25.56 -7.74 -46.45
C ILE A 761 25.07 -7.22 -47.81
N GLY A 762 24.23 -7.99 -48.51
CA GLY A 762 23.57 -7.56 -49.75
C GLY A 762 22.66 -6.35 -49.56
N ASN A 763 21.69 -6.16 -50.46
CA ASN A 763 20.84 -4.98 -50.43
C ASN A 763 19.92 -4.95 -49.19
N ILE A 764 20.22 -4.07 -48.23
CA ILE A 764 19.45 -3.96 -46.98
C ILE A 764 18.12 -3.24 -47.24
N ASN A 765 17.00 -3.92 -46.99
CA ASN A 765 15.67 -3.34 -47.08
C ASN A 765 15.42 -2.35 -45.92
N LEU A 766 15.76 -1.07 -46.10
CA LEU A 766 15.56 -0.04 -45.08
C LEU A 766 14.08 0.24 -44.77
N ALA A 767 13.17 -0.04 -45.72
CA ALA A 767 11.74 0.17 -45.51
C ALA A 767 11.16 -0.71 -44.40
N LEU A 768 11.81 -1.86 -44.11
CA LEU A 768 11.47 -2.73 -42.98
C LEU A 768 11.35 -1.94 -41.67
N TYR A 769 12.30 -1.05 -41.40
CA TYR A 769 12.39 -0.35 -40.12
C TYR A 769 11.24 0.64 -39.89
N ALA A 770 10.57 1.06 -40.96
CA ALA A 770 9.41 1.95 -40.92
C ALA A 770 8.06 1.20 -40.79
N THR A 771 8.05 -0.13 -40.94
CA THR A 771 6.81 -0.93 -40.85
C THR A 771 6.22 -0.94 -39.44
N GLU A 772 4.89 -1.09 -39.35
CA GLU A 772 4.19 -1.21 -38.07
C GLU A 772 4.68 -2.41 -37.24
N ASP A 773 4.92 -3.55 -37.89
CA ASP A 773 5.41 -4.75 -37.23
C ASP A 773 6.82 -4.55 -36.66
N PHE A 774 7.75 -3.93 -37.41
CA PHE A 774 9.08 -3.65 -36.87
C PHE A 774 9.02 -2.68 -35.69
N ARG A 775 8.19 -1.63 -35.78
CA ARG A 775 7.96 -0.68 -34.68
C ARG A 775 7.36 -1.36 -33.45
N LYS A 776 6.42 -2.28 -33.63
CA LYS A 776 5.85 -3.10 -32.54
C LYS A 776 6.90 -4.01 -31.90
N TYR A 777 7.72 -4.68 -32.71
CA TYR A 777 8.85 -5.49 -32.27
C TYR A 777 9.85 -4.66 -31.46
N TYR A 778 10.29 -3.53 -32.00
CA TYR A 778 11.26 -2.68 -31.35
C TYR A 778 10.68 -1.94 -30.13
N GLY A 779 9.36 -1.72 -30.11
CA GLY A 779 8.63 -1.32 -28.92
C GLY A 779 8.84 -2.29 -27.76
N ILE A 780 8.76 -3.61 -28.00
CA ILE A 780 9.05 -4.62 -26.97
C ILE A 780 10.53 -4.63 -26.58
N VAL A 781 11.46 -4.48 -27.53
CA VAL A 781 12.91 -4.33 -27.25
C VAL A 781 13.18 -3.19 -26.26
N LYS A 782 12.47 -2.07 -26.43
CA LYS A 782 12.54 -0.90 -25.55
C LYS A 782 11.67 -1.02 -24.29
N SER A 783 11.05 -2.17 -24.04
CA SER A 783 10.02 -2.34 -23.01
C SER A 783 8.96 -1.23 -23.05
N TYR A 784 8.58 -0.75 -24.23
CA TYR A 784 7.68 0.38 -24.49
C TYR A 784 8.09 1.71 -23.81
N SER A 785 9.38 1.92 -23.58
CA SER A 785 9.90 3.22 -23.12
C SER A 785 9.58 4.33 -24.14
N LYS A 786 8.95 5.41 -23.65
CA LYS A 786 8.61 6.58 -24.47
C LYS A 786 9.81 7.51 -24.71
N PHE A 787 10.85 7.41 -23.91
CA PHE A 787 12.04 8.25 -24.07
C PHE A 787 12.92 7.79 -25.23
N THR A 788 13.52 8.77 -25.90
CA THR A 788 14.51 8.49 -26.95
C THR A 788 15.77 7.93 -26.30
N LEU A 789 16.20 6.75 -26.73
CA LEU A 789 17.47 6.18 -26.30
C LEU A 789 18.56 6.61 -27.29
N ASN A 790 19.73 6.91 -26.75
CA ASN A 790 20.90 6.98 -27.60
C ASN A 790 21.16 5.60 -28.18
N ILE A 791 21.62 5.56 -29.43
CA ILE A 791 22.10 4.31 -30.03
C ILE A 791 23.30 3.82 -29.20
N ASP A 792 23.19 2.59 -28.71
CA ASP A 792 24.22 1.88 -27.95
C ASP A 792 24.31 0.42 -28.42
N ASN A 793 25.32 -0.33 -27.96
CA ASN A 793 25.57 -1.69 -28.46
C ASN A 793 24.42 -2.65 -28.14
N CYS A 794 23.83 -2.51 -26.96
CA CYS A 794 22.73 -3.36 -26.51
C CYS A 794 21.46 -3.16 -27.34
N SER A 795 21.08 -1.92 -27.61
CA SER A 795 19.89 -1.57 -28.39
C SER A 795 20.08 -1.76 -29.91
N LEU A 796 21.31 -1.58 -30.41
CA LEU A 796 21.66 -1.82 -31.81
C LEU A 796 21.66 -3.31 -32.16
N TYR A 797 22.00 -4.20 -31.21
CA TYR A 797 21.96 -5.65 -31.40
C TYR A 797 20.63 -6.14 -32.00
N TYR A 798 19.52 -5.50 -31.65
CA TYR A 798 18.16 -5.84 -32.08
C TYR A 798 17.73 -5.17 -33.40
N ILE A 799 18.55 -4.29 -33.98
CA ILE A 799 18.34 -3.77 -35.33
C ILE A 799 18.87 -4.83 -36.30
N GLY A 800 17.98 -5.77 -36.64
CA GLY A 800 18.28 -6.86 -37.55
C GLY A 800 17.76 -6.65 -38.97
N ILE A 801 18.26 -7.47 -39.88
CA ILE A 801 17.80 -7.55 -41.29
C ILE A 801 16.97 -8.82 -41.50
N GLN A 802 16.13 -8.89 -42.53
CA GLN A 802 15.38 -10.12 -42.83
C GLN A 802 16.30 -11.28 -43.23
N ASN A 803 16.01 -12.48 -42.71
CA ASN A 803 16.71 -13.70 -43.09
C ASN A 803 16.57 -13.98 -44.59
N GLY A 804 17.69 -14.30 -45.26
CA GLY A 804 17.73 -14.55 -46.71
C GLY A 804 18.16 -13.36 -47.57
N THR A 805 18.52 -12.23 -46.96
CA THR A 805 19.15 -11.09 -47.63
C THR A 805 20.67 -11.32 -47.72
N ILE A 806 21.12 -12.24 -48.58
CA ILE A 806 22.54 -12.44 -48.91
C ILE A 806 22.88 -11.60 -50.14
#